data_AF-A0A3C2CS67-F1
#
_entry.id   AF-A0A3C2CS67-F1
#
_cell.length_a   1.000
_cell.length_b   1.000
_cell.length_c   1.000
_cell.angle_alpha   90.00
_cell.angle_beta   90.00
_cell.angle_gamma   90.00
#
_symmetry.space_group_name_H-M   'P 1'
#
loop_
_entity.id
_entity.type
_entity.pdbx_description
1 polymer ?
#
loop_
_entity_poly.entity_id
_entity_poly.type
_entity_poly.pdbx_seq_one_letter_code
_entity_poly.pdbx_strand_id
1 'polypeptide(L)'
;MKKKKIISGVIAASLLAASPWTPALAETFKWKNVNVYEEQNGSLFNSENYDFMKFSQIGEKLSELEKQSNRIKVEVKGQSSTGQPLYVVTIAAPDTQGKFGKIQALRKQMFKNSGKAQDWIQNNPDFKVPIMINGSIHGTEFIGSDAVMQLIERFALENDETTKEILENNILIFNVVQNPDGRIDATRFNGEGIDLNRDFITQSQPETQETVALIKEWNPMVFLDTHGYVKNYAPNKQGLLEPCTVPHNPNYEYDLYEKWAMNQAEAMEAEIMSNKDKYNGSLYQSMVGSYIPQRDDAEGWDDYPPIFTPMYAMYHGAYGHTLEAPTNDLDGVRWTYDAIMGSLKYATANKQAMITDQIEMFKRGINFDHPFHEDGFFPTAYVLPVDSEDPTVTQKAVSHLQKNDIEVVQATKAFTADGKSYPKGTYIVKMDQAKAGLANTMLWDGEDITEDVDTMYDISAWSLPELWGFEATAVQDGFDVTATKVNQVQDQGSLTGKGPFLIPNSSVNAISLVNTLLQQGVSVKRDAEGNFYTAAAANTVSAAVKQSGLHIGSAHIPSDAVELSNIKVAILKDGGMNKAQSHAGTKLALKRLGFDLTELTPAEVAEKGLSDFDVFVYSGTEGLISKSQTRAGNKEFGFQNPGQFDSFKANIDEFLTDGGKYIAVGAGASLATKTLGLTDDKIVVASYNSNGIAKVDYDGTGVTGGYSQDDLGFVYRPVWYENTDNDHVAAAFDDNAEFFVAGHWKNSVNAQGKAVIVKEQDKDVTMIGLEAGFRDHTDYLFRLLSNSIFEK
;
A
#
# COMPACT_ATOMS: atom_id res chain seq x y z
N MET A 1 -2.45 72.69 -63.91
CA MET A 1 -3.64 72.47 -63.06
C MET A 1 -3.14 72.23 -61.64
N LYS A 2 -3.17 73.21 -60.71
CA LYS A 2 -4.24 73.50 -59.69
C LYS A 2 -4.52 72.25 -58.82
N LYS A 3 -4.39 72.17 -57.48
CA LYS A 3 -4.21 73.07 -56.30
C LYS A 3 -3.62 72.20 -55.16
N LYS A 4 -2.60 72.57 -54.36
CA LYS A 4 -2.53 73.44 -53.14
C LYS A 4 -3.56 73.20 -52.01
N LYS A 5 -3.11 72.75 -50.82
CA LYS A 5 -3.03 73.45 -49.49
C LYS A 5 -2.47 72.45 -48.42
N ILE A 6 -1.38 72.66 -47.67
CA ILE A 6 -0.95 73.69 -46.67
C ILE A 6 -1.58 73.43 -45.27
N ILE A 7 -0.83 72.87 -44.28
CA ILE A 7 -0.03 73.53 -43.17
C ILE A 7 -0.94 73.79 -41.92
N SER A 8 -0.60 73.65 -40.62
CA SER A 8 0.66 73.72 -39.85
C SER A 8 0.50 73.25 -38.38
N GLY A 9 1.65 73.03 -37.72
CA GLY A 9 1.89 73.26 -36.27
C GLY A 9 2.92 72.27 -35.67
N VAL A 10 4.26 72.46 -35.63
CA VAL A 10 5.12 73.45 -34.91
C VAL A 10 4.92 73.31 -33.38
N ILE A 11 5.88 73.05 -32.46
CA ILE A 11 7.36 73.12 -32.38
C ILE A 11 7.87 72.34 -31.13
N ALA A 12 9.08 71.77 -31.26
CA ALA A 12 10.23 71.64 -30.34
C ALA A 12 10.20 71.08 -28.89
N ALA A 13 11.36 70.44 -28.61
CA ALA A 13 12.21 70.52 -27.42
C ALA A 13 12.12 69.40 -26.37
N SER A 14 13.07 68.48 -26.52
CA SER A 14 13.80 67.71 -25.50
C SER A 14 13.72 68.22 -24.07
N LEU A 15 13.38 67.32 -23.13
CA LEU A 15 13.82 67.35 -21.74
C LEU A 15 14.01 65.91 -21.24
N LEU A 16 15.24 65.63 -20.78
CA LEU A 16 15.60 64.49 -19.95
C LEU A 16 14.69 64.44 -18.72
N ALA A 17 14.07 63.29 -18.48
CA ALA A 17 13.55 62.94 -17.16
C ALA A 17 14.05 61.52 -16.84
N ALA A 18 15.02 61.45 -15.94
CA ALA A 18 15.33 60.23 -15.23
C ALA A 18 14.09 59.83 -14.41
N SER A 19 13.53 58.64 -14.67
CA SER A 19 12.59 58.01 -13.75
C SER A 19 13.31 56.88 -13.01
N PRO A 20 13.13 56.79 -11.69
CA PRO A 20 13.91 55.93 -10.82
C PRO A 20 13.57 54.46 -11.04
N TRP A 21 14.59 53.62 -11.04
CA TRP A 21 14.45 52.19 -10.76
C TRP A 21 13.81 52.02 -9.38
N THR A 22 12.53 51.69 -9.35
CA THR A 22 11.93 50.98 -8.23
C THR A 22 12.06 49.48 -8.50
N PRO A 23 12.63 48.68 -7.57
CA PRO A 23 12.46 47.24 -7.62
C PRO A 23 10.97 46.98 -7.42
N ALA A 24 10.30 46.45 -8.45
CA ALA A 24 8.96 45.95 -8.30
C ALA A 24 9.02 44.74 -7.36
N LEU A 25 8.66 44.95 -6.10
CA LEU A 25 8.22 43.87 -5.23
C LEU A 25 7.05 43.20 -5.96
N ALA A 26 7.22 41.93 -6.32
CA ALA A 26 6.15 41.15 -6.94
C ALA A 26 4.94 41.17 -6.00
N GLU A 27 3.82 41.72 -6.48
CA GLU A 27 2.55 41.62 -5.76
C GLU A 27 2.14 40.15 -5.67
N THR A 28 1.80 39.70 -4.47
CA THR A 28 1.22 38.38 -4.23
C THR A 28 -0.09 38.25 -4.99
N PHE A 29 -0.15 37.30 -5.93
CA PHE A 29 -1.34 37.02 -6.71
C PHE A 29 -2.48 36.55 -5.77
N LYS A 30 -3.69 37.08 -5.97
CA LYS A 30 -4.90 36.64 -5.25
C LYS A 30 -5.71 35.70 -6.14
N TRP A 31 -6.02 34.52 -5.62
CA TRP A 31 -6.82 33.47 -6.25
C TRP A 31 -8.22 33.98 -6.66
N LYS A 32 -8.73 33.48 -7.79
CA LYS A 32 -10.08 33.78 -8.27
C LYS A 32 -10.79 32.47 -8.65
N ASN A 33 -11.75 32.07 -7.82
CA ASN A 33 -12.48 30.80 -7.94
C ASN A 33 -13.55 30.83 -9.05
N VAL A 34 -13.73 29.70 -9.73
CA VAL A 34 -14.84 29.39 -10.65
C VAL A 34 -15.50 28.06 -10.22
N ASN A 35 -16.80 27.94 -10.46
CA ASN A 35 -17.78 27.10 -9.74
C ASN A 35 -17.78 25.57 -10.01
N VAL A 36 -17.44 24.80 -8.95
CA VAL A 36 -18.06 23.61 -8.31
C VAL A 36 -18.92 22.65 -9.16
N TYR A 37 -18.48 21.38 -9.27
CA TYR A 37 -19.27 20.14 -8.99
C TYR A 37 -18.42 18.85 -8.94
N GLU A 38 -17.09 18.91 -8.89
CA GLU A 38 -16.25 17.70 -8.89
C GLU A 38 -15.58 17.39 -7.54
N GLU A 39 -15.32 18.38 -6.68
CA GLU A 39 -14.53 18.19 -5.44
C GLU A 39 -15.28 18.67 -4.18
N GLN A 40 -15.18 17.92 -3.08
CA GLN A 40 -15.81 18.30 -1.81
C GLN A 40 -15.17 19.57 -1.24
N ASN A 41 -16.00 20.55 -0.82
CA ASN A 41 -15.51 21.77 -0.18
C ASN A 41 -15.21 21.49 1.30
N GLY A 42 -14.01 20.98 1.57
CA GLY A 42 -13.54 20.65 2.93
C GLY A 42 -13.54 19.13 3.20
N SER A 43 -12.82 18.72 4.24
CA SER A 43 -12.68 17.31 4.61
C SER A 43 -13.54 16.93 5.80
N LEU A 44 -14.09 15.71 5.78
CA LEU A 44 -14.81 15.07 6.89
C LEU A 44 -13.88 14.74 8.07
N PHE A 45 -12.57 14.63 7.81
CA PHE A 45 -11.55 14.20 8.76
C PHE A 45 -10.73 15.35 9.36
N ASN A 46 -10.91 16.58 8.84
CA ASN A 46 -10.19 17.77 9.27
C ASN A 46 -11.15 18.82 9.80
N SER A 47 -10.82 19.40 10.95
CA SER A 47 -11.57 20.54 11.51
C SER A 47 -11.11 21.91 10.96
N GLU A 48 -9.95 21.95 10.32
CA GLU A 48 -9.29 23.15 9.79
C GLU A 48 -9.55 23.25 8.27
N ASN A 49 -9.86 24.46 7.79
CA ASN A 49 -10.20 24.72 6.40
C ASN A 49 -9.44 25.97 5.89
N TYR A 50 -8.80 25.85 4.72
CA TYR A 50 -8.21 26.95 3.98
C TYR A 50 -8.53 26.84 2.48
N ASP A 51 -8.25 27.89 1.71
CA ASP A 51 -8.44 27.89 0.25
C ASP A 51 -7.28 27.13 -0.41
N PHE A 52 -7.47 25.82 -0.60
CA PHE A 52 -6.51 24.93 -1.24
C PHE A 52 -6.70 24.88 -2.76
N MET A 53 -5.65 24.52 -3.49
CA MET A 53 -5.74 24.35 -4.95
C MET A 53 -6.58 23.12 -5.29
N LYS A 54 -7.63 23.28 -6.08
CA LYS A 54 -8.46 22.15 -6.51
C LYS A 54 -7.68 21.23 -7.44
N PHE A 55 -7.89 19.91 -7.35
CA PHE A 55 -7.20 18.94 -8.21
C PHE A 55 -7.44 19.22 -9.71
N SER A 56 -8.66 19.58 -10.06
CA SER A 56 -9.09 20.04 -11.39
C SER A 56 -8.28 21.22 -11.95
N GLN A 57 -7.61 22.00 -11.10
CA GLN A 57 -6.78 23.14 -11.51
C GLN A 57 -5.30 22.78 -11.67
N ILE A 58 -4.84 21.68 -11.08
CA ILE A 58 -3.43 21.29 -11.05
C ILE A 58 -2.90 21.08 -12.48
N GLY A 59 -3.61 20.32 -13.31
CA GLY A 59 -3.16 20.01 -14.68
C GLY A 59 -2.96 21.26 -15.55
N GLU A 60 -3.89 22.23 -15.47
CA GLU A 60 -3.78 23.51 -16.20
C GLU A 60 -2.58 24.32 -15.70
N LYS A 61 -2.43 24.47 -14.37
CA LYS A 61 -1.30 25.19 -13.77
C LYS A 61 0.04 24.57 -14.13
N LEU A 62 0.15 23.24 -14.11
CA LEU A 62 1.38 22.54 -14.53
C LEU A 62 1.70 22.81 -16.01
N SER A 63 0.70 22.78 -16.90
CA SER A 63 0.90 23.10 -18.32
C SER A 63 1.35 24.55 -18.53
N GLU A 64 0.83 25.49 -17.75
CA GLU A 64 1.27 26.89 -17.79
C GLU A 64 2.73 27.06 -17.38
N LEU A 65 3.15 26.38 -16.31
CA LEU A 65 4.54 26.40 -15.85
C LEU A 65 5.47 25.76 -16.87
N GLU A 66 5.05 24.67 -17.51
CA GLU A 66 5.83 24.01 -18.58
C GLU A 66 6.07 24.90 -19.79
N LYS A 67 5.09 25.73 -20.16
CA LYS A 67 5.25 26.71 -21.25
C LYS A 67 6.18 27.87 -20.88
N GLN A 68 6.31 28.19 -19.60
CA GLN A 68 7.06 29.34 -19.10
C GLN A 68 8.51 29.03 -18.75
N SER A 69 8.86 27.76 -18.52
CA SER A 69 10.18 27.36 -18.06
C SER A 69 10.78 26.23 -18.88
N ASN A 70 12.07 26.34 -19.20
CA ASN A 70 12.85 25.28 -19.86
C ASN A 70 13.51 24.31 -18.87
N ARG A 71 13.13 24.35 -17.59
CA ARG A 71 13.65 23.48 -16.52
C ARG A 71 12.72 22.32 -16.19
N ILE A 72 11.45 22.49 -16.49
CA ILE A 72 10.34 21.62 -16.09
C ILE A 72 9.97 20.68 -17.25
N LYS A 73 9.53 19.48 -16.88
CA LYS A 73 8.86 18.51 -17.76
C LYS A 73 7.69 17.93 -16.98
N VAL A 74 6.50 17.99 -17.55
CA VAL A 74 5.26 17.46 -16.96
C VAL A 74 4.85 16.20 -17.70
N GLU A 75 4.55 15.14 -16.96
CA GLU A 75 4.11 13.85 -17.49
C GLU A 75 2.89 13.35 -16.72
N VAL A 76 2.02 12.61 -17.41
CA VAL A 76 1.02 11.75 -16.76
C VAL A 76 1.56 10.33 -16.89
N LYS A 77 1.91 9.70 -15.77
CA LYS A 77 2.58 8.39 -15.76
C LYS A 77 1.61 7.22 -15.60
N GLY A 78 0.45 7.47 -15.00
CA GLY A 78 -0.64 6.49 -14.88
C GLY A 78 -1.97 7.14 -14.53
N GLN A 79 -2.90 6.33 -14.06
CA GLN A 79 -4.21 6.75 -13.58
C GLN A 79 -4.51 6.15 -12.21
N SER A 80 -5.25 6.88 -11.38
CA SER A 80 -5.76 6.42 -10.09
C SER A 80 -6.83 5.33 -10.26
N SER A 81 -7.29 4.78 -9.13
CA SER A 81 -8.34 3.75 -9.11
C SER A 81 -9.66 4.21 -9.75
N THR A 82 -9.99 5.51 -9.68
CA THR A 82 -11.16 6.09 -10.36
C THR A 82 -10.85 6.71 -11.73
N GLY A 83 -9.61 6.62 -12.21
CA GLY A 83 -9.19 7.07 -13.53
C GLY A 83 -8.59 8.48 -13.61
N GLN A 84 -8.31 9.12 -12.48
CA GLN A 84 -7.69 10.45 -12.42
C GLN A 84 -6.22 10.41 -12.84
N PRO A 85 -5.70 11.42 -13.55
CA PRO A 85 -4.31 11.44 -14.00
C PRO A 85 -3.32 11.55 -12.83
N LEU A 86 -2.29 10.70 -12.82
CA LEU A 86 -1.17 10.78 -11.88
C LEU A 86 -0.05 11.65 -12.48
N TYR A 87 0.01 12.90 -12.06
CA TYR A 87 0.95 13.91 -12.56
C TYR A 87 2.33 13.76 -11.93
N VAL A 88 3.35 13.73 -12.77
CA VAL A 88 4.75 13.73 -12.38
C VAL A 88 5.46 14.92 -13.00
N VAL A 89 6.23 15.64 -12.20
CA VAL A 89 6.99 16.80 -12.64
C VAL A 89 8.47 16.57 -12.39
N THR A 90 9.27 16.65 -13.44
CA THR A 90 10.73 16.63 -13.35
C THR A 90 11.27 18.03 -13.53
N ILE A 91 12.05 18.54 -12.56
CA ILE A 91 12.73 19.83 -12.64
C ILE A 91 14.24 19.63 -12.55
N ALA A 92 14.96 20.16 -13.52
CA ALA A 92 16.42 20.17 -13.54
C ALA A 92 16.94 21.43 -14.24
N ALA A 93 18.23 21.75 -14.07
CA ALA A 93 18.84 22.81 -14.88
C ALA A 93 18.73 22.47 -16.39
N PRO A 94 18.56 23.46 -17.29
CA PRO A 94 18.21 23.20 -18.69
C PRO A 94 19.22 22.34 -19.46
N ASP A 95 20.50 22.41 -19.09
CA ASP A 95 21.59 21.63 -19.68
C ASP A 95 21.58 20.13 -19.27
N THR A 96 20.71 19.76 -18.32
CA THR A 96 20.60 18.42 -17.75
C THR A 96 19.53 17.59 -18.44
N GLN A 97 18.47 18.20 -18.97
CA GLN A 97 17.32 17.46 -19.51
C GLN A 97 17.70 16.47 -20.62
N GLY A 98 18.65 16.84 -21.49
CA GLY A 98 19.19 15.92 -22.52
C GLY A 98 20.10 14.80 -21.99
N LYS A 99 20.37 14.76 -20.68
CA LYS A 99 21.29 13.82 -20.01
C LYS A 99 20.57 12.83 -19.07
N PHE A 100 19.25 12.92 -18.89
CA PHE A 100 18.51 12.03 -17.98
C PHE A 100 18.76 10.54 -18.24
N GLY A 101 18.81 10.11 -19.50
CA GLY A 101 19.12 8.71 -19.83
C GLY A 101 20.51 8.25 -19.37
N LYS A 102 21.50 9.15 -19.27
CA LYS A 102 22.82 8.83 -18.70
C LYS A 102 22.76 8.65 -17.19
N ILE A 103 21.92 9.46 -16.52
CA ILE A 103 21.72 9.39 -15.07
C ILE A 103 20.98 8.11 -14.71
N GLN A 104 19.90 7.79 -15.43
CA GLN A 104 19.20 6.51 -15.29
C GLN A 104 20.12 5.32 -15.60
N ALA A 105 21.03 5.44 -16.57
CA ALA A 105 22.03 4.40 -16.84
C ALA A 105 23.03 4.23 -15.69
N LEU A 106 23.46 5.32 -15.02
CA LEU A 106 24.28 5.24 -13.81
C LEU A 106 23.54 4.50 -12.70
N ARG A 107 22.26 4.82 -12.46
CA ARG A 107 21.43 4.13 -11.45
C ARG A 107 21.38 2.62 -11.68
N LYS A 108 21.25 2.19 -12.94
CA LYS A 108 21.35 0.77 -13.32
C LYS A 108 22.76 0.18 -13.10
N GLN A 109 23.83 0.97 -13.20
CA GLN A 109 25.18 0.51 -12.87
C GLN A 109 25.38 0.32 -11.38
N MET A 110 24.71 1.08 -10.51
CA MET A 110 24.80 0.90 -9.06
C MET A 110 24.41 -0.53 -8.65
N PHE A 111 23.41 -1.11 -9.33
CA PHE A 111 22.93 -2.48 -9.06
C PHE A 111 23.75 -3.60 -9.72
N LYS A 112 24.48 -3.29 -10.80
CA LYS A 112 25.18 -4.31 -11.61
C LYS A 112 26.68 -4.30 -11.44
N ASN A 113 27.26 -3.13 -11.21
CA ASN A 113 28.69 -2.88 -11.11
C ASN A 113 28.95 -1.73 -10.13
N SER A 114 28.53 -1.90 -8.87
CA SER A 114 28.61 -0.86 -7.82
C SER A 114 30.02 -0.25 -7.70
N GLY A 115 31.09 -1.04 -7.80
CA GLY A 115 32.46 -0.52 -7.81
C GLY A 115 32.76 0.45 -8.96
N LYS A 116 32.28 0.16 -10.18
CA LYS A 116 32.41 1.09 -11.32
C LYS A 116 31.55 2.34 -11.13
N ALA A 117 30.40 2.21 -10.46
CA ALA A 117 29.58 3.36 -10.12
C ALA A 117 30.29 4.28 -9.11
N GLN A 118 30.96 3.71 -8.09
CA GLN A 118 31.80 4.47 -7.14
C GLN A 118 32.94 5.21 -7.86
N ASP A 119 33.69 4.52 -8.73
CA ASP A 119 34.76 5.16 -9.53
C ASP A 119 34.20 6.29 -10.40
N TRP A 120 33.03 6.09 -11.01
CA TRP A 120 32.43 7.07 -11.89
C TRP A 120 32.02 8.35 -11.14
N ILE A 121 31.35 8.22 -9.98
CA ILE A 121 30.91 9.41 -9.21
C ILE A 121 32.09 10.21 -8.66
N GLN A 122 33.21 9.55 -8.34
CA GLN A 122 34.43 10.24 -7.90
C GLN A 122 35.07 11.06 -9.03
N ASN A 123 35.00 10.56 -10.26
CA ASN A 123 35.57 11.20 -11.45
C ASN A 123 34.63 12.23 -12.12
N ASN A 124 33.36 12.28 -11.73
CA ASN A 124 32.34 13.17 -12.32
C ASN A 124 31.56 13.92 -11.22
N PRO A 125 32.20 14.71 -10.34
CA PRO A 125 31.55 15.31 -9.17
C PRO A 125 30.44 16.33 -9.51
N ASP A 126 30.40 16.81 -10.75
CA ASP A 126 29.36 17.68 -11.31
C ASP A 126 28.07 16.94 -11.70
N PHE A 127 28.03 15.61 -11.52
CA PHE A 127 26.81 14.85 -11.75
C PHE A 127 25.67 15.25 -10.80
N LYS A 128 24.45 14.99 -11.25
CA LYS A 128 23.23 15.30 -10.49
C LYS A 128 22.58 14.05 -9.94
N VAL A 129 22.05 14.16 -8.73
CA VAL A 129 21.33 13.09 -8.04
C VAL A 129 19.82 13.35 -8.06
N PRO A 130 18.98 12.33 -8.24
CA PRO A 130 17.54 12.48 -8.11
C PRO A 130 17.14 12.60 -6.64
N ILE A 131 16.26 13.55 -6.34
CA ILE A 131 15.53 13.67 -5.08
C ILE A 131 14.05 13.61 -5.43
N MET A 132 13.31 12.73 -4.76
CA MET A 132 11.88 12.55 -4.99
C MET A 132 11.08 13.16 -3.84
N ILE A 133 10.06 13.94 -4.19
CA ILE A 133 9.09 14.53 -3.28
C ILE A 133 7.72 13.98 -3.65
N ASN A 134 7.09 13.29 -2.71
CA ASN A 134 5.81 12.65 -2.89
C ASN A 134 4.72 13.51 -2.22
N GLY A 135 3.89 14.12 -3.05
CA GLY A 135 2.84 15.03 -2.64
C GLY A 135 1.60 14.28 -2.17
N SER A 136 1.32 14.39 -0.88
CA SER A 136 0.15 13.88 -0.14
C SER A 136 -0.36 12.52 -0.60
N ILE A 137 0.14 11.47 0.05
CA ILE A 137 -0.37 10.10 -0.09
C ILE A 137 -1.79 9.92 0.44
N HIS A 138 -2.19 10.72 1.44
CA HIS A 138 -3.57 10.76 1.90
C HIS A 138 -4.31 11.96 1.33
N GLY A 139 -5.51 11.72 0.81
CA GLY A 139 -6.30 12.74 0.11
C GLY A 139 -6.69 13.95 0.97
N THR A 140 -6.78 13.78 2.30
CA THR A 140 -7.12 14.85 3.25
C THR A 140 -5.95 15.74 3.66
N GLU A 141 -4.74 15.42 3.23
CA GLU A 141 -3.53 16.11 3.67
C GLU A 141 -3.15 17.17 2.64
N PHE A 142 -4.10 18.07 2.35
CA PHE A 142 -4.02 19.01 1.22
C PHE A 142 -2.75 19.87 1.21
N ILE A 143 -2.24 20.16 2.41
CA ILE A 143 -1.07 21.01 2.64
C ILE A 143 0.18 20.52 1.91
N GLY A 144 0.33 19.20 1.72
CA GLY A 144 1.51 18.59 1.14
C GLY A 144 1.57 18.85 -0.36
N SER A 145 0.49 18.53 -1.08
CA SER A 145 0.37 18.86 -2.51
C SER A 145 0.46 20.36 -2.78
N ASP A 146 -0.11 21.20 -1.92
CA ASP A 146 -0.07 22.65 -2.09
C ASP A 146 1.36 23.20 -1.89
N ALA A 147 2.11 22.67 -0.92
CA ALA A 147 3.53 22.97 -0.75
C ALA A 147 4.36 22.49 -1.96
N VAL A 148 4.07 21.29 -2.47
CA VAL A 148 4.67 20.75 -3.69
C VAL A 148 4.42 21.65 -4.88
N MET A 149 3.20 22.16 -5.08
CA MET A 149 2.89 23.09 -6.17
C MET A 149 3.67 24.41 -6.04
N GLN A 150 3.85 24.94 -4.83
CA GLN A 150 4.68 26.13 -4.60
C GLN A 150 6.17 25.87 -4.88
N LEU A 151 6.69 24.69 -4.53
CA LEU A 151 8.07 24.30 -4.83
C LEU A 151 8.27 24.09 -6.33
N ILE A 152 7.32 23.48 -7.02
CA ILE A 152 7.35 23.34 -8.49
C ILE A 152 7.45 24.72 -9.15
N GLU A 153 6.61 25.68 -8.72
CA GLU A 153 6.65 27.05 -9.23
C GLU A 153 7.99 27.74 -8.94
N ARG A 154 8.51 27.62 -7.71
CA ARG A 154 9.85 28.14 -7.33
C ARG A 154 10.93 27.62 -8.28
N PHE A 155 11.11 26.29 -8.35
CA PHE A 155 12.23 25.72 -9.09
C PHE A 155 12.08 25.89 -10.60
N ALA A 156 10.85 26.02 -11.10
CA ALA A 156 10.59 26.37 -12.49
C ALA A 156 10.98 27.82 -12.83
N LEU A 157 10.69 28.79 -11.96
CA LEU A 157 10.71 30.22 -12.33
C LEU A 157 11.79 31.07 -11.61
N GLU A 158 12.12 30.74 -10.37
CA GLU A 158 13.04 31.55 -9.55
C GLU A 158 14.51 31.34 -9.93
N ASN A 159 15.35 32.31 -9.59
CA ASN A 159 16.76 32.38 -10.00
C ASN A 159 17.70 32.87 -8.89
N ASP A 160 17.24 32.79 -7.64
CA ASP A 160 18.07 33.04 -6.46
C ASP A 160 19.18 31.98 -6.33
N GLU A 161 20.15 32.27 -5.46
CA GLU A 161 21.34 31.45 -5.25
C GLU A 161 20.99 30.03 -4.79
N THR A 162 20.07 29.89 -3.83
CA THR A 162 19.63 28.59 -3.32
C THR A 162 18.96 27.75 -4.41
N THR A 163 18.08 28.33 -5.22
CA THR A 163 17.45 27.63 -6.35
C THR A 163 18.50 27.13 -7.36
N LYS A 164 19.51 27.95 -7.68
CA LYS A 164 20.58 27.56 -8.61
C LYS A 164 21.44 26.44 -8.03
N GLU A 165 21.89 26.58 -6.78
CA GLU A 165 22.75 25.60 -6.11
C GLU A 165 22.09 24.23 -6.02
N ILE A 166 20.79 24.18 -5.66
CA ILE A 166 20.01 22.93 -5.64
C ILE A 166 19.91 22.33 -7.04
N LEU A 167 19.58 23.11 -8.08
CA LEU A 167 19.42 22.59 -9.45
C LEU A 167 20.74 22.28 -10.16
N GLU A 168 21.86 22.82 -9.70
CA GLU A 168 23.21 22.46 -10.15
C GLU A 168 23.62 21.08 -9.63
N ASN A 169 23.08 20.64 -8.50
CA ASN A 169 23.45 19.39 -7.84
C ASN A 169 22.40 18.28 -7.96
N ASN A 170 21.14 18.64 -8.17
CA ASN A 170 20.03 17.69 -8.07
C ASN A 170 19.10 17.74 -9.28
N ILE A 171 18.34 16.65 -9.42
CA ILE A 171 17.14 16.56 -10.25
C ILE A 171 15.97 16.34 -9.29
N LEU A 172 14.97 17.21 -9.36
CA LEU A 172 13.81 17.14 -8.49
C LEU A 172 12.67 16.42 -9.21
N ILE A 173 12.15 15.35 -8.60
CA ILE A 173 11.03 14.56 -9.11
C ILE A 173 9.86 14.75 -8.14
N PHE A 174 8.77 15.34 -8.63
CA PHE A 174 7.56 15.51 -7.85
C PHE A 174 6.49 14.54 -8.33
N ASN A 175 6.05 13.63 -7.47
CA ASN A 175 4.75 12.98 -7.62
C ASN A 175 3.73 13.95 -7.03
N VAL A 176 2.99 14.68 -7.88
CA VAL A 176 2.35 15.95 -7.46
C VAL A 176 1.22 15.74 -6.45
N VAL A 177 0.36 14.75 -6.73
CA VAL A 177 -0.70 14.27 -5.84
C VAL A 177 -0.75 12.76 -6.03
N GLN A 178 -0.27 11.99 -5.06
CA GLN A 178 -0.29 10.53 -5.18
C GLN A 178 -1.73 10.01 -5.11
N ASN A 179 -2.57 10.58 -4.25
CA ASN A 179 -3.95 10.15 -4.08
C ASN A 179 -4.96 11.23 -4.56
N PRO A 180 -5.15 11.38 -5.88
CA PRO A 180 -6.10 12.33 -6.41
C PRO A 180 -7.55 11.97 -6.07
N ASP A 181 -7.88 10.67 -5.99
CA ASP A 181 -9.23 10.20 -5.65
C ASP A 181 -9.64 10.67 -4.26
N GLY A 182 -8.81 10.38 -3.26
CA GLY A 182 -9.02 10.84 -1.89
C GLY A 182 -9.01 12.36 -1.79
N ARG A 183 -8.20 13.07 -2.59
CA ARG A 183 -8.19 14.54 -2.60
C ARG A 183 -9.52 15.11 -3.08
N ILE A 184 -10.06 14.57 -4.16
CA ILE A 184 -11.34 14.99 -4.74
C ILE A 184 -12.49 14.72 -3.77
N ASP A 185 -12.51 13.53 -3.18
CA ASP A 185 -13.54 13.09 -2.24
C ASP A 185 -13.31 13.60 -0.80
N ALA A 186 -12.19 14.28 -0.56
CA ALA A 186 -11.72 14.73 0.74
C ALA A 186 -11.68 13.62 1.81
N THR A 187 -11.24 12.43 1.39
CA THR A 187 -11.02 11.24 2.23
C THR A 187 -9.54 10.86 2.33
N ARG A 188 -9.17 10.17 3.40
CA ARG A 188 -7.78 9.71 3.60
C ARG A 188 -7.38 8.69 2.52
N PHE A 189 -8.31 7.81 2.17
CA PHE A 189 -8.12 6.63 1.34
C PHE A 189 -8.21 6.95 -0.15
N ASN A 190 -7.79 6.01 -1.02
CA ASN A 190 -8.05 6.13 -2.46
C ASN A 190 -9.50 5.75 -2.80
N GLY A 191 -9.85 5.75 -4.10
CA GLY A 191 -11.21 5.45 -4.56
C GLY A 191 -11.72 4.04 -4.23
N GLU A 192 -10.81 3.09 -3.97
CA GLU A 192 -11.16 1.74 -3.51
C GLU A 192 -11.16 1.60 -1.97
N GLY A 193 -10.85 2.66 -1.23
CA GLY A 193 -10.87 2.65 0.23
C GLY A 193 -9.61 2.12 0.90
N ILE A 194 -8.53 1.95 0.15
CA ILE A 194 -7.23 1.50 0.68
C ILE A 194 -6.42 2.69 1.17
N ASP A 195 -5.78 2.51 2.32
CA ASP A 195 -4.74 3.43 2.80
C ASP A 195 -3.47 3.13 2.00
N LEU A 196 -3.13 4.01 1.06
CA LEU A 196 -1.98 3.81 0.18
C LEU A 196 -0.66 3.73 0.98
N ASN A 197 -0.59 4.37 2.16
CA ASN A 197 0.58 4.27 3.04
C ASN A 197 0.57 2.97 3.84
N ARG A 198 -0.11 1.92 3.36
CA ARG A 198 -0.06 0.54 3.88
C ARG A 198 0.07 -0.49 2.76
N ASP A 199 0.26 -0.04 1.51
CA ASP A 199 0.13 -0.88 0.31
C ASP A 199 1.47 -1.10 -0.41
N PHE A 200 2.61 -0.56 0.04
CA PHE A 200 3.85 -0.58 -0.79
C PHE A 200 4.49 -1.96 -0.99
N ILE A 201 4.26 -2.92 -0.07
CA ILE A 201 4.63 -4.32 -0.31
C ILE A 201 3.57 -5.04 -1.13
N THR A 202 2.28 -4.88 -0.83
CA THR A 202 1.20 -5.61 -1.51
C THR A 202 1.00 -5.13 -2.95
N GLN A 203 1.08 -3.81 -3.15
CA GLN A 203 0.89 -3.07 -4.39
C GLN A 203 -0.44 -3.39 -5.07
N SER A 204 -1.50 -3.46 -4.27
CA SER A 204 -2.86 -3.72 -4.75
C SER A 204 -3.42 -2.54 -5.56
N GLN A 205 -2.95 -1.31 -5.29
CA GLN A 205 -3.51 -0.09 -5.88
C GLN A 205 -2.66 0.48 -7.03
N PRO A 206 -3.28 1.04 -8.08
CA PRO A 206 -2.56 1.61 -9.21
C PRO A 206 -1.70 2.81 -8.80
N GLU A 207 -2.14 3.63 -7.84
CA GLU A 207 -1.36 4.77 -7.34
C GLU A 207 -0.04 4.31 -6.70
N THR A 208 -0.07 3.25 -5.90
CA THR A 208 1.11 2.64 -5.30
C THR A 208 2.05 2.07 -6.38
N GLN A 209 1.50 1.33 -7.35
CA GLN A 209 2.27 0.73 -8.44
C GLN A 209 3.02 1.79 -9.26
N GLU A 210 2.39 2.93 -9.53
CA GLU A 210 3.04 4.04 -10.23
C GLU A 210 4.12 4.72 -9.38
N THR A 211 3.90 4.94 -8.09
CA THR A 211 4.95 5.45 -7.18
C THR A 211 6.14 4.51 -7.11
N VAL A 212 5.91 3.19 -7.02
CA VAL A 212 6.96 2.17 -7.07
C VAL A 212 7.72 2.23 -8.40
N ALA A 213 7.01 2.38 -9.53
CA ALA A 213 7.64 2.53 -10.84
C ALA A 213 8.54 3.77 -10.91
N LEU A 214 8.14 4.89 -10.29
CA LEU A 214 8.96 6.11 -10.21
C LEU A 214 10.20 5.92 -9.33
N ILE A 215 10.05 5.28 -8.16
CA ILE A 215 11.18 4.95 -7.29
C ILE A 215 12.21 4.11 -8.04
N LYS A 216 11.77 3.13 -8.84
CA LYS A 216 12.66 2.31 -9.67
C LYS A 216 13.27 3.06 -10.85
N GLU A 217 12.48 3.89 -11.53
CA GLU A 217 12.93 4.68 -12.68
C GLU A 217 14.07 5.62 -12.28
N TRP A 218 13.92 6.28 -11.14
CA TRP A 218 14.85 7.32 -10.68
C TRP A 218 15.89 6.84 -9.68
N ASN A 219 15.58 5.82 -8.88
CA ASN A 219 16.38 5.37 -7.73
C ASN A 219 16.87 6.59 -6.91
N PRO A 220 15.93 7.32 -6.29
CA PRO A 220 16.20 8.61 -5.65
C PRO A 220 17.20 8.44 -4.50
N MET A 221 18.07 9.44 -4.32
CA MET A 221 18.96 9.49 -3.16
C MET A 221 18.18 9.86 -1.90
N VAL A 222 17.23 10.79 -2.00
CA VAL A 222 16.36 11.22 -0.90
C VAL A 222 14.92 11.08 -1.35
N PHE A 223 14.07 10.54 -0.47
CA PHE A 223 12.64 10.42 -0.69
C PHE A 223 11.89 11.13 0.45
N LEU A 224 11.06 12.11 0.12
CA LEU A 224 10.27 12.88 1.09
C LEU A 224 8.79 12.60 0.85
N ASP A 225 8.11 12.00 1.83
CA ASP A 225 6.67 11.80 1.79
C ASP A 225 5.97 12.85 2.64
N THR A 226 5.09 13.64 2.03
CA THR A 226 4.42 14.74 2.73
C THR A 226 3.08 14.30 3.30
N HIS A 227 2.87 14.56 4.59
CA HIS A 227 1.72 14.12 5.36
C HIS A 227 1.15 15.22 6.29
N GLY A 228 0.04 14.89 6.96
CA GLY A 228 -0.50 15.61 8.12
C GLY A 228 -1.48 14.73 8.94
N TYR A 229 -1.76 14.95 10.21
CA TYR A 229 -1.38 16.09 11.01
C TYR A 229 -0.87 15.68 12.38
N VAL A 230 0.34 16.10 12.74
CA VAL A 230 0.95 15.82 14.04
C VAL A 230 1.21 17.13 14.79
N LYS A 231 0.48 17.33 15.89
CA LYS A 231 0.66 18.50 16.77
C LYS A 231 0.61 18.09 18.23
N ASN A 232 1.45 18.73 19.04
CA ASN A 232 1.55 18.54 20.50
C ASN A 232 1.89 17.11 20.94
N TYR A 233 2.65 16.35 20.15
CA TYR A 233 3.23 15.08 20.61
C TYR A 233 4.27 15.31 21.72
N ALA A 234 5.01 16.42 21.64
CA ALA A 234 5.87 16.90 22.73
C ALA A 234 5.65 18.40 23.02
N PRO A 235 5.96 18.89 24.23
CA PRO A 235 5.75 20.29 24.60
C PRO A 235 6.41 21.27 23.64
N ASN A 236 5.60 22.07 22.94
CA ASN A 236 6.02 23.07 21.96
C ASN A 236 6.85 22.53 20.77
N LYS A 237 6.84 21.22 20.52
CA LYS A 237 7.37 20.63 19.28
C LYS A 237 6.20 20.31 18.35
N GLN A 238 6.20 20.90 17.16
CA GLN A 238 5.06 20.85 16.24
C GLN A 238 5.46 20.23 14.92
N GLY A 239 4.61 19.34 14.40
CA GLY A 239 4.91 18.55 13.23
C GLY A 239 5.81 17.38 13.60
N LEU A 240 5.97 16.43 12.67
CA LEU A 240 6.85 15.29 12.84
C LEU A 240 7.78 15.15 11.63
N LEU A 241 9.06 14.90 11.91
CA LEU A 241 10.11 14.64 10.94
C LEU A 241 10.79 13.34 11.34
N GLU A 242 10.71 12.31 10.50
CA GLU A 242 11.48 11.07 10.68
C GLU A 242 12.99 11.33 10.60
N PRO A 243 13.84 10.54 11.30
CA PRO A 243 13.76 9.08 11.49
C PRO A 243 12.87 8.55 12.64
N CYS A 244 12.57 7.25 12.55
CA CYS A 244 11.70 6.47 13.44
C CYS A 244 12.40 5.94 14.70
N THR A 245 11.60 5.54 15.69
CA THR A 245 12.05 4.76 16.87
C THR A 245 12.25 3.29 16.52
N VAL A 246 12.76 2.49 17.47
CA VAL A 246 12.79 1.03 17.39
C VAL A 246 11.37 0.41 17.41
N PRO A 247 11.18 -0.83 16.91
CA PRO A 247 12.18 -1.68 16.27
C PRO A 247 12.43 -1.27 14.81
N HIS A 248 13.59 -1.67 14.29
CA HIS A 248 13.94 -1.46 12.89
C HIS A 248 13.87 -2.78 12.14
N ASN A 249 13.35 -2.76 10.91
CA ASN A 249 13.32 -3.99 10.11
C ASN A 249 14.77 -4.48 9.91
N PRO A 250 15.10 -5.73 10.28
CA PRO A 250 16.47 -6.19 10.19
C PRO A 250 16.97 -6.28 8.74
N ASN A 251 16.09 -6.24 7.74
CA ASN A 251 16.49 -6.30 6.33
C ASN A 251 16.96 -4.94 5.76
N TYR A 252 16.95 -3.86 6.54
CA TYR A 252 17.53 -2.58 6.14
C TYR A 252 19.04 -2.51 6.33
N GLU A 253 19.69 -1.74 5.47
CA GLU A 253 21.07 -1.26 5.69
C GLU A 253 21.05 -0.04 6.64
N TYR A 254 20.60 -0.27 7.88
CA TYR A 254 20.23 0.81 8.80
C TYR A 254 21.42 1.67 9.23
N ASP A 255 22.63 1.11 9.36
CA ASP A 255 23.85 1.87 9.69
C ASP A 255 24.17 2.93 8.62
N LEU A 256 23.92 2.61 7.35
CA LEU A 256 24.13 3.52 6.23
C LEU A 256 23.02 4.56 6.14
N TYR A 257 21.78 4.19 6.46
CA TYR A 257 20.65 5.13 6.53
C TYR A 257 20.81 6.14 7.68
N GLU A 258 21.00 5.64 8.90
CA GLU A 258 21.00 6.40 10.15
C GLU A 258 22.14 7.44 10.20
N LYS A 259 23.26 7.13 9.55
CA LYS A 259 24.38 8.06 9.37
C LYS A 259 23.94 9.44 8.83
N TRP A 260 22.88 9.48 8.03
CA TRP A 260 22.38 10.69 7.37
C TRP A 260 21.02 11.15 7.86
N ALA A 261 20.10 10.21 8.15
CA ALA A 261 18.69 10.51 8.40
C ALA A 261 18.48 11.51 9.55
N MET A 262 19.09 11.28 10.70
CA MET A 262 18.90 12.16 11.88
C MET A 262 19.40 13.59 11.61
N ASN A 263 20.60 13.75 11.05
CA ASN A 263 21.15 15.06 10.71
C ASN A 263 20.33 15.78 9.62
N GLN A 264 19.75 15.03 8.68
CA GLN A 264 18.85 15.59 7.67
C GLN A 264 17.55 16.08 8.32
N ALA A 265 16.98 15.35 9.28
CA ALA A 265 15.83 15.77 10.06
C ALA A 265 16.10 17.04 10.88
N GLU A 266 17.26 17.14 11.52
CA GLU A 266 17.67 18.36 12.23
C GLU A 266 17.85 19.55 11.28
N ALA A 267 18.33 19.32 10.04
CA ALA A 267 18.42 20.37 9.03
C ALA A 267 17.04 20.85 8.54
N MET A 268 16.07 19.95 8.43
CA MET A 268 14.67 20.29 8.17
C MET A 268 14.09 21.15 9.31
N GLU A 269 14.26 20.71 10.57
CA GLU A 269 13.85 21.46 11.76
C GLU A 269 14.51 22.85 11.80
N ALA A 270 15.80 22.94 11.51
CA ALA A 270 16.53 24.21 11.50
C ALA A 270 15.99 25.19 10.45
N GLU A 271 15.64 24.72 9.25
CA GLU A 271 15.03 25.56 8.21
C GLU A 271 13.65 26.08 8.66
N ILE A 272 12.80 25.22 9.20
CA ILE A 272 11.49 25.58 9.77
C ILE A 272 11.65 26.66 10.83
N MET A 273 12.56 26.45 11.79
CA MET A 273 12.80 27.37 12.89
C MET A 273 13.40 28.71 12.43
N SER A 274 14.24 28.70 11.40
CA SER A 274 14.79 29.94 10.81
C SER A 274 13.72 30.83 10.18
N ASN A 275 12.62 30.22 9.74
CA ASN A 275 11.48 30.88 9.12
C ASN A 275 10.32 31.12 10.10
N LYS A 276 10.52 30.86 11.41
CA LYS A 276 9.48 30.93 12.45
C LYS A 276 8.70 32.25 12.46
N ASP A 277 9.35 33.38 12.19
CA ASP A 277 8.70 34.70 12.18
C ASP A 277 7.72 34.91 11.01
N LYS A 278 7.67 33.98 10.03
CA LYS A 278 6.78 34.05 8.86
C LYS A 278 5.45 33.29 9.05
N TYR A 279 5.32 32.48 10.10
CA TYR A 279 4.07 31.81 10.44
C TYR A 279 3.10 32.78 11.13
N ASN A 280 1.80 32.52 11.13
CA ASN A 280 0.81 33.42 11.73
C ASN A 280 0.15 32.82 12.98
N GLY A 281 -0.13 31.52 12.97
CA GLY A 281 -0.81 30.78 14.01
C GLY A 281 0.02 30.70 15.29
N SER A 282 -0.66 30.83 16.43
CA SER A 282 -0.02 30.78 17.75
C SER A 282 0.72 29.46 17.98
N LEU A 283 0.22 28.34 17.44
CA LEU A 283 0.85 27.02 17.49
C LEU A 283 2.30 27.06 16.98
N TYR A 284 2.50 27.65 15.80
CA TYR A 284 3.80 27.80 15.14
C TYR A 284 4.62 28.91 15.80
N GLN A 285 3.99 30.02 16.20
CA GLN A 285 4.69 31.12 16.87
C GLN A 285 5.20 30.75 18.27
N SER A 286 4.65 29.73 18.91
CA SER A 286 5.16 29.20 20.18
C SER A 286 6.07 28.00 20.02
N MET A 287 6.25 27.47 18.81
CA MET A 287 7.05 26.26 18.60
C MET A 287 8.52 26.52 18.95
N VAL A 288 9.17 25.53 19.55
CA VAL A 288 10.61 25.54 19.85
C VAL A 288 11.39 24.58 18.95
N GLY A 289 10.69 23.79 18.14
CA GLY A 289 11.23 22.79 17.24
C GLY A 289 10.10 21.98 16.59
N SER A 290 10.49 20.97 15.82
CA SER A 290 9.61 19.91 15.32
C SER A 290 9.87 18.63 16.10
N TYR A 291 8.89 17.75 16.20
CA TYR A 291 9.08 16.48 16.89
C TYR A 291 9.84 15.51 15.97
N ILE A 292 10.86 14.83 16.49
CA ILE A 292 11.65 13.82 15.76
C ILE A 292 11.57 12.53 16.57
N PRO A 293 10.85 11.48 16.11
CA PRO A 293 10.54 10.31 16.93
C PRO A 293 11.76 9.68 17.58
N GLN A 294 12.80 9.39 16.80
CA GLN A 294 14.02 8.75 17.30
C GLN A 294 14.74 9.56 18.40
N ARG A 295 14.63 10.89 18.37
CA ARG A 295 15.24 11.78 19.37
C ARG A 295 14.35 11.96 20.59
N ASP A 296 13.04 11.97 20.37
CA ASP A 296 12.06 12.50 21.32
C ASP A 296 11.27 11.40 22.05
N ASP A 297 11.26 10.17 21.56
CA ASP A 297 10.64 9.00 22.19
C ASP A 297 11.56 7.76 22.17
N ALA A 298 11.22 6.78 23.02
CA ALA A 298 11.95 5.52 23.11
C ALA A 298 11.46 4.47 22.10
N GLU A 299 10.15 4.42 21.84
CA GLU A 299 9.47 3.43 21.01
C GLU A 299 8.08 3.95 20.57
N GLY A 300 7.42 3.24 19.65
CA GLY A 300 6.01 3.45 19.27
C GLY A 300 5.78 4.22 17.97
N TRP A 301 6.83 4.69 17.29
CA TRP A 301 6.79 5.21 15.93
C TRP A 301 7.89 4.54 15.10
N ASP A 302 7.69 3.27 14.78
CA ASP A 302 8.71 2.40 14.21
C ASP A 302 8.71 2.37 12.67
N ASP A 303 9.82 1.90 12.09
CA ASP A 303 10.00 1.69 10.65
C ASP A 303 10.05 0.20 10.26
N TYR A 304 9.69 -0.68 11.19
CA TYR A 304 9.72 -2.12 10.99
C TYR A 304 8.79 -2.60 9.85
N PRO A 305 7.55 -2.08 9.69
CA PRO A 305 6.72 -2.39 8.55
C PRO A 305 7.31 -1.80 7.25
N PRO A 306 7.58 -2.63 6.24
CA PRO A 306 8.06 -2.21 4.92
C PRO A 306 6.95 -1.61 4.02
N ILE A 307 5.76 -1.37 4.57
CA ILE A 307 4.54 -1.00 3.84
C ILE A 307 4.32 0.51 3.72
N PHE A 308 5.06 1.30 4.50
CA PHE A 308 5.04 2.76 4.45
C PHE A 308 5.92 3.24 3.31
N THR A 309 5.55 4.36 2.66
CA THR A 309 6.25 4.84 1.46
C THR A 309 7.75 5.07 1.69
N PRO A 310 8.19 5.80 2.76
CA PRO A 310 9.61 6.08 2.94
C PRO A 310 10.40 4.81 3.25
N MET A 311 9.83 3.92 4.06
CA MET A 311 10.41 2.63 4.44
C MET A 311 10.59 1.72 3.22
N TYR A 312 9.60 1.67 2.33
CA TYR A 312 9.74 1.00 1.05
C TYR A 312 10.87 1.62 0.20
N ALA A 313 10.96 2.95 0.15
CA ALA A 313 12.02 3.64 -0.58
C ALA A 313 13.43 3.39 -0.01
N MET A 314 13.57 3.06 1.28
CA MET A 314 14.84 2.67 1.90
C MET A 314 15.40 1.37 1.30
N TYR A 315 14.56 0.40 0.92
CA TYR A 315 14.99 -0.77 0.13
C TYR A 315 15.47 -0.41 -1.29
N HIS A 316 15.11 0.79 -1.73
CA HIS A 316 15.65 1.42 -2.92
C HIS A 316 16.83 2.36 -2.63
N GLY A 317 17.46 2.21 -1.48
CA GLY A 317 18.65 2.94 -1.05
C GLY A 317 18.39 4.43 -0.84
N ALA A 318 17.13 4.87 -0.76
CA ALA A 318 16.81 6.26 -0.49
C ALA A 318 16.91 6.55 1.01
N TYR A 319 17.37 7.75 1.35
CA TYR A 319 17.14 8.33 2.67
C TYR A 319 15.69 8.83 2.70
N GLY A 320 14.80 7.95 3.17
CA GLY A 320 13.36 8.18 3.27
C GLY A 320 12.96 8.95 4.54
N HIS A 321 12.02 9.89 4.40
CA HIS A 321 11.41 10.62 5.51
C HIS A 321 9.90 10.83 5.31
N THR A 322 9.10 10.52 6.32
CA THR A 322 7.76 11.08 6.52
C THR A 322 7.85 12.49 7.09
N LEU A 323 7.12 13.43 6.51
CA LEU A 323 7.00 14.82 6.97
C LEU A 323 5.54 15.14 7.31
N GLU A 324 5.17 15.16 8.60
CA GLU A 324 3.79 15.41 9.04
C GLU A 324 3.62 16.87 9.48
N ALA A 325 2.88 17.67 8.70
CA ALA A 325 2.60 19.06 9.07
C ALA A 325 1.69 19.16 10.32
N PRO A 326 1.77 20.23 11.12
CA PRO A 326 0.94 20.33 12.33
C PRO A 326 -0.57 20.55 12.08
N THR A 327 -0.92 21.29 11.03
CA THR A 327 -2.31 21.74 10.76
C THR A 327 -2.64 21.79 9.27
N ASN A 328 -3.94 21.72 8.95
CA ASN A 328 -4.48 21.85 7.60
C ASN A 328 -4.77 23.32 7.26
N ASP A 329 -3.72 24.15 7.19
CA ASP A 329 -3.82 25.58 6.88
C ASP A 329 -2.56 26.09 6.13
N LEU A 330 -2.53 27.39 5.83
CA LEU A 330 -1.40 28.01 5.13
C LEU A 330 -0.07 27.96 5.91
N ASP A 331 -0.12 27.87 7.24
CA ASP A 331 1.10 27.67 8.04
C ASP A 331 1.57 26.22 7.94
N GLY A 332 0.67 25.23 7.86
CA GLY A 332 1.01 23.84 7.53
C GLY A 332 1.63 23.68 6.14
N VAL A 333 1.11 24.41 5.14
CA VAL A 333 1.73 24.49 3.80
C VAL A 333 3.16 25.04 3.91
N ARG A 334 3.34 26.15 4.63
CA ARG A 334 4.66 26.78 4.83
C ARG A 334 5.61 25.86 5.58
N TRP A 335 5.14 25.14 6.59
CA TRP A 335 5.95 24.21 7.37
C TRP A 335 6.48 23.08 6.49
N THR A 336 5.61 22.51 5.65
CA THR A 336 5.99 21.44 4.71
C THR A 336 6.99 21.95 3.68
N TYR A 337 6.77 23.16 3.15
CA TYR A 337 7.70 23.82 2.24
C TYR A 337 9.09 24.02 2.87
N ASP A 338 9.13 24.54 4.09
CA ASP A 338 10.38 24.81 4.81
C ASP A 338 11.11 23.49 5.15
N ALA A 339 10.38 22.45 5.55
CA ALA A 339 10.94 21.11 5.78
C ALA A 339 11.64 20.57 4.52
N ILE A 340 10.94 20.59 3.37
CA ILE A 340 11.51 20.13 2.10
C ILE A 340 12.74 20.97 1.72
N MET A 341 12.68 22.29 1.87
CA MET A 341 13.83 23.16 1.59
C MET A 341 15.04 22.84 2.47
N GLY A 342 14.84 22.55 3.76
CA GLY A 342 15.92 22.13 4.67
C GLY A 342 16.56 20.81 4.22
N SER A 343 15.73 19.83 3.84
CA SER A 343 16.19 18.55 3.31
C SER A 343 16.98 18.70 2.00
N LEU A 344 16.49 19.52 1.06
CA LEU A 344 17.17 19.78 -0.21
C LEU A 344 18.52 20.47 -0.01
N LYS A 345 18.63 21.43 0.91
CA LYS A 345 19.90 22.09 1.25
C LYS A 345 20.88 21.09 1.85
N TYR A 346 20.43 20.26 2.80
CA TYR A 346 21.26 19.23 3.42
C TYR A 346 21.80 18.22 2.41
N ALA A 347 20.91 17.67 1.57
CA ALA A 347 21.29 16.71 0.53
C ALA A 347 22.26 17.32 -0.50
N THR A 348 22.07 18.59 -0.84
CA THR A 348 22.97 19.33 -1.75
C THR A 348 24.37 19.45 -1.16
N ALA A 349 24.47 19.88 0.11
CA ALA A 349 25.75 20.06 0.79
C ALA A 349 26.52 18.74 0.99
N ASN A 350 25.81 17.63 1.13
CA ASN A 350 26.39 16.31 1.43
C ASN A 350 26.36 15.32 0.25
N LYS A 351 25.96 15.78 -0.95
CA LYS A 351 25.67 14.95 -2.14
C LYS A 351 26.68 13.81 -2.35
N GLN A 352 27.96 14.14 -2.40
CA GLN A 352 29.02 13.19 -2.77
C GLN A 352 29.18 12.05 -1.76
N ALA A 353 29.01 12.33 -0.47
CA ALA A 353 29.14 11.31 0.56
C ALA A 353 27.87 10.45 0.64
N MET A 354 26.69 11.08 0.62
CA MET A 354 25.39 10.40 0.65
C MET A 354 25.21 9.42 -0.51
N ILE A 355 25.58 9.81 -1.74
CA ILE A 355 25.52 8.92 -2.90
C ILE A 355 26.57 7.82 -2.86
N THR A 356 27.72 8.04 -2.21
CA THR A 356 28.74 6.99 -2.04
C THR A 356 28.18 5.88 -1.14
N ASP A 357 27.54 6.25 -0.04
CA ASP A 357 26.92 5.29 0.89
C ASP A 357 25.69 4.62 0.29
N GLN A 358 24.87 5.34 -0.50
CA GLN A 358 23.78 4.71 -1.27
C GLN A 358 24.30 3.62 -2.22
N ILE A 359 25.45 3.83 -2.88
CA ILE A 359 26.06 2.77 -3.72
C ILE A 359 26.58 1.62 -2.85
N GLU A 360 27.08 1.91 -1.65
CA GLU A 360 27.56 0.89 -0.72
C GLU A 360 26.43 -0.05 -0.27
N MET A 361 25.21 0.47 -0.02
CA MET A 361 24.03 -0.35 0.27
C MET A 361 23.82 -1.46 -0.78
N PHE A 362 23.87 -1.10 -2.07
CA PHE A 362 23.72 -2.08 -3.16
C PHE A 362 24.94 -3.00 -3.31
N LYS A 363 26.13 -2.47 -3.03
CA LYS A 363 27.38 -3.24 -3.12
C LYS A 363 27.42 -4.35 -2.07
N ARG A 364 26.93 -4.09 -0.85
CA ARG A 364 26.81 -5.09 0.21
C ARG A 364 25.97 -6.29 -0.23
N GLY A 365 24.76 -6.05 -0.72
CA GLY A 365 23.90 -7.12 -1.26
C GLY A 365 24.54 -7.90 -2.43
N ILE A 366 25.16 -7.22 -3.40
CA ILE A 366 25.83 -7.88 -4.55
C ILE A 366 27.00 -8.78 -4.09
N ASN A 367 27.74 -8.34 -3.07
CA ASN A 367 28.87 -9.08 -2.54
C ASN A 367 28.47 -10.09 -1.46
N PHE A 368 27.18 -10.17 -1.13
CA PHE A 368 26.65 -10.97 -0.02
C PHE A 368 27.36 -10.64 1.31
N ASP A 369 27.58 -9.34 1.55
CA ASP A 369 28.25 -8.78 2.73
C ASP A 369 27.20 -8.17 3.67
N HIS A 370 26.81 -8.92 4.69
CA HIS A 370 25.79 -8.55 5.67
C HIS A 370 26.42 -8.38 7.06
N PRO A 371 27.14 -7.27 7.32
CA PRO A 371 28.04 -7.14 8.47
C PRO A 371 27.34 -7.07 9.84
N PHE A 372 26.02 -6.93 9.88
CA PHE A 372 25.23 -6.79 11.12
C PHE A 372 24.30 -7.97 11.37
N HIS A 373 24.43 -9.05 10.60
CA HIS A 373 23.61 -10.24 10.72
C HIS A 373 24.46 -11.45 11.08
N GLU A 374 23.87 -12.40 11.79
CA GLU A 374 24.49 -13.71 12.00
C GLU A 374 24.51 -14.50 10.68
N ASP A 375 25.50 -15.40 10.56
CA ASP A 375 25.60 -16.31 9.43
C ASP A 375 24.29 -17.11 9.28
N GLY A 376 23.69 -17.08 8.08
CA GLY A 376 22.46 -17.80 7.76
C GLY A 376 21.16 -17.00 7.88
N PHE A 377 21.20 -15.75 8.39
CA PHE A 377 20.03 -14.85 8.38
C PHE A 377 19.53 -14.60 6.95
N PHE A 378 20.44 -14.21 6.05
CA PHE A 378 20.15 -14.21 4.62
C PHE A 378 20.51 -15.60 4.05
N PRO A 379 19.58 -16.34 3.43
CA PRO A 379 19.94 -17.56 2.72
C PRO A 379 20.75 -17.22 1.47
N THR A 380 21.46 -18.19 0.90
CA THR A 380 22.16 -17.98 -0.38
C THR A 380 21.19 -17.81 -1.54
N ALA A 381 20.02 -18.46 -1.46
CA ALA A 381 18.92 -18.28 -2.39
C ALA A 381 17.57 -18.69 -1.76
N TYR A 382 16.49 -18.17 -2.33
CA TYR A 382 15.16 -18.78 -2.22
C TYR A 382 14.85 -19.58 -3.47
N VAL A 383 14.38 -20.82 -3.29
CA VAL A 383 13.89 -21.69 -4.37
C VAL A 383 12.37 -21.70 -4.33
N LEU A 384 11.74 -21.34 -5.46
CA LEU A 384 10.28 -21.24 -5.59
C LEU A 384 9.75 -22.33 -6.54
N PRO A 385 9.34 -23.49 -6.02
CA PRO A 385 8.64 -24.52 -6.80
C PRO A 385 7.36 -23.97 -7.46
N VAL A 386 6.98 -24.61 -8.56
CA VAL A 386 5.80 -24.25 -9.35
C VAL A 386 4.88 -25.45 -9.37
N ASP A 387 3.65 -25.27 -8.88
CA ASP A 387 2.59 -26.26 -9.07
C ASP A 387 2.25 -26.33 -10.58
N SER A 388 2.22 -27.55 -11.12
CA SER A 388 1.93 -27.78 -12.53
C SER A 388 0.45 -27.61 -12.90
N GLU A 389 -0.48 -27.75 -11.96
CA GLU A 389 -1.92 -27.58 -12.17
C GLU A 389 -2.32 -26.11 -11.98
N ASP A 390 -1.77 -25.47 -10.94
CA ASP A 390 -1.97 -24.05 -10.66
C ASP A 390 -0.64 -23.30 -10.54
N PRO A 391 0.01 -22.96 -11.66
CA PRO A 391 1.25 -22.20 -11.61
C PRO A 391 0.99 -20.72 -11.25
N THR A 392 -0.26 -20.27 -11.20
CA THR A 392 -0.60 -18.84 -11.19
C THR A 392 -0.13 -18.14 -9.92
N VAL A 393 -0.07 -18.86 -8.80
CA VAL A 393 0.34 -18.31 -7.50
C VAL A 393 1.84 -17.98 -7.50
N THR A 394 2.71 -18.96 -7.79
CA THR A 394 4.16 -18.72 -7.88
C THR A 394 4.49 -17.73 -9.00
N GLN A 395 3.76 -17.78 -10.12
CA GLN A 395 3.96 -16.86 -11.25
C GLN A 395 3.59 -15.40 -10.91
N LYS A 396 2.53 -15.18 -10.12
CA LYS A 396 2.20 -13.88 -9.55
C LYS A 396 3.35 -13.39 -8.66
N ALA A 397 3.84 -14.23 -7.75
CA ALA A 397 4.94 -13.89 -6.86
C ALA A 397 6.22 -13.50 -7.62
N VAL A 398 6.63 -14.30 -8.61
CA VAL A 398 7.79 -13.99 -9.47
C VAL A 398 7.60 -12.67 -10.21
N SER A 399 6.42 -12.43 -10.77
CA SER A 399 6.10 -11.16 -11.45
C SER A 399 6.18 -9.98 -10.47
N HIS A 400 5.71 -10.17 -9.24
CA HIS A 400 5.77 -9.16 -8.18
C HIS A 400 7.22 -8.86 -7.77
N LEU A 401 8.06 -9.87 -7.56
CA LEU A 401 9.50 -9.68 -7.28
C LEU A 401 10.18 -8.88 -8.40
N GLN A 402 9.93 -9.23 -9.67
CA GLN A 402 10.50 -8.50 -10.82
C GLN A 402 10.00 -7.05 -10.92
N LYS A 403 8.73 -6.80 -10.56
CA LYS A 403 8.18 -5.44 -10.45
C LYS A 403 8.91 -4.61 -9.38
N ASN A 404 9.67 -5.23 -8.49
CA ASN A 404 10.45 -4.60 -7.42
C ASN A 404 11.97 -4.61 -7.65
N ASP A 405 12.43 -4.82 -8.90
CA ASP A 405 13.85 -4.93 -9.30
C ASP A 405 14.61 -6.12 -8.68
N ILE A 406 13.87 -7.11 -8.15
CA ILE A 406 14.47 -8.37 -7.68
C ILE A 406 14.70 -9.29 -8.87
N GLU A 407 15.93 -9.77 -9.01
CA GLU A 407 16.33 -10.68 -10.08
C GLU A 407 15.89 -12.12 -9.75
N VAL A 408 15.22 -12.74 -10.73
CA VAL A 408 14.76 -14.14 -10.66
C VAL A 408 15.29 -14.90 -11.88
N VAL A 409 15.77 -16.12 -11.65
CA VAL A 409 16.16 -17.06 -12.72
C VAL A 409 15.28 -18.31 -12.68
N GLN A 410 15.14 -19.00 -13.80
CA GLN A 410 14.38 -20.24 -13.92
C GLN A 410 15.28 -21.40 -14.31
N ALA A 411 15.18 -22.51 -13.58
CA ALA A 411 15.95 -23.71 -13.82
C ALA A 411 15.57 -24.37 -15.17
N THR A 412 16.56 -24.58 -16.03
CA THR A 412 16.37 -25.22 -17.35
C THR A 412 16.44 -26.75 -17.29
N LYS A 413 16.90 -27.29 -16.16
CA LYS A 413 17.02 -28.71 -15.82
C LYS A 413 16.71 -28.88 -14.34
N ALA A 414 16.39 -30.11 -13.92
CA ALA A 414 16.31 -30.43 -12.51
C ALA A 414 17.66 -30.23 -11.81
N PHE A 415 17.63 -29.89 -10.52
CA PHE A 415 18.81 -29.63 -9.69
C PHE A 415 18.56 -30.06 -8.24
N THR A 416 19.58 -30.01 -7.39
CA THR A 416 19.49 -30.32 -5.97
C THR A 416 20.10 -29.17 -5.17
N ALA A 417 19.43 -28.77 -4.09
CA ALA A 417 19.88 -27.77 -3.13
C ALA A 417 19.47 -28.24 -1.72
N ASP A 418 20.36 -28.10 -0.73
CA ASP A 418 20.18 -28.60 0.65
C ASP A 418 19.61 -30.03 0.75
N GLY A 419 20.03 -30.91 -0.16
CA GLY A 419 19.56 -32.30 -0.22
C GLY A 419 18.15 -32.51 -0.81
N LYS A 420 17.41 -31.45 -1.16
CA LYS A 420 16.10 -31.53 -1.83
C LYS A 420 16.23 -31.41 -3.34
N SER A 421 15.52 -32.25 -4.09
CA SER A 421 15.51 -32.24 -5.56
C SER A 421 14.39 -31.34 -6.08
N TYR A 422 14.72 -30.46 -7.02
CA TYR A 422 13.79 -29.53 -7.65
C TYR A 422 13.69 -29.79 -9.16
N PRO A 423 12.48 -29.78 -9.75
CA PRO A 423 12.29 -30.06 -11.16
C PRO A 423 12.78 -28.92 -12.07
N LYS A 424 12.81 -29.17 -13.37
CA LYS A 424 12.92 -28.12 -14.38
C LYS A 424 11.73 -27.17 -14.23
N GLY A 425 11.97 -25.86 -14.40
CA GLY A 425 10.93 -24.83 -14.37
C GLY A 425 10.81 -24.11 -13.02
N THR A 426 11.42 -24.64 -11.97
CA THR A 426 11.53 -24.00 -10.65
C THR A 426 12.24 -22.64 -10.76
N TYR A 427 11.70 -21.64 -10.07
CA TYR A 427 12.28 -20.30 -9.99
C TYR A 427 13.26 -20.20 -8.83
N ILE A 428 14.24 -19.31 -8.95
CA ILE A 428 15.31 -19.13 -7.98
C ILE A 428 15.59 -17.64 -7.85
N VAL A 429 15.53 -17.14 -6.62
CA VAL A 429 15.92 -15.79 -6.22
C VAL A 429 17.26 -15.92 -5.51
N LYS A 430 18.35 -15.58 -6.19
CA LYS A 430 19.67 -15.60 -5.57
C LYS A 430 19.85 -14.37 -4.70
N MET A 431 20.45 -14.49 -3.52
CA MET A 431 20.55 -13.37 -2.59
C MET A 431 21.83 -12.56 -2.76
N ASP A 432 22.74 -12.95 -3.64
CA ASP A 432 23.92 -12.17 -4.10
C ASP A 432 23.54 -11.06 -5.09
N GLN A 433 22.55 -10.23 -4.73
CA GLN A 433 22.00 -9.18 -5.57
C GLN A 433 21.76 -7.87 -4.81
N ALA A 434 21.70 -6.76 -5.54
CA ALA A 434 21.54 -5.41 -4.97
C ALA A 434 20.27 -5.23 -4.11
N LYS A 435 19.24 -6.07 -4.32
CA LYS A 435 17.95 -6.02 -3.64
C LYS A 435 17.74 -7.16 -2.65
N ALA A 436 18.83 -7.72 -2.10
CA ALA A 436 18.78 -8.80 -1.12
C ALA A 436 17.87 -8.48 0.07
N GLY A 437 17.99 -7.29 0.67
CA GLY A 437 17.12 -6.86 1.77
C GLY A 437 15.63 -6.93 1.40
N LEU A 438 15.22 -6.30 0.29
CA LEU A 438 13.82 -6.32 -0.16
C LEU A 438 13.32 -7.73 -0.50
N ALA A 439 14.16 -8.53 -1.15
CA ALA A 439 13.83 -9.91 -1.48
C ALA A 439 13.61 -10.74 -0.21
N ASN A 440 14.47 -10.58 0.79
CA ASN A 440 14.33 -11.28 2.06
C ASN A 440 13.08 -10.83 2.81
N THR A 441 12.85 -9.52 2.93
CA THR A 441 11.63 -8.95 3.55
C THR A 441 10.34 -9.54 2.96
N MET A 442 10.32 -9.82 1.66
CA MET A 442 9.17 -10.42 0.98
C MET A 442 9.07 -11.94 1.15
N LEU A 443 10.19 -12.65 1.27
CA LEU A 443 10.24 -14.12 1.15
C LEU A 443 10.53 -14.87 2.44
N TRP A 444 11.07 -14.20 3.46
CA TRP A 444 11.31 -14.81 4.76
C TRP A 444 10.01 -14.97 5.55
N ASP A 445 10.04 -15.82 6.57
CA ASP A 445 8.88 -16.06 7.44
C ASP A 445 8.60 -14.88 8.39
N GLY A 446 9.63 -14.05 8.64
CA GLY A 446 9.63 -13.02 9.67
C GLY A 446 10.14 -13.56 11.01
N GLU A 447 9.92 -12.80 12.07
CA GLU A 447 10.30 -13.17 13.43
C GLU A 447 9.23 -12.75 14.44
N ASP A 448 9.18 -13.40 15.59
CA ASP A 448 8.36 -12.96 16.73
C ASP A 448 9.13 -11.90 17.54
N ILE A 449 8.74 -10.64 17.36
CA ILE A 449 9.32 -9.48 18.05
C ILE A 449 8.56 -9.11 19.34
N THR A 450 7.73 -10.01 19.88
CA THR A 450 6.88 -9.74 21.04
C THR A 450 7.67 -9.32 22.28
N GLU A 451 8.85 -9.92 22.49
CA GLU A 451 9.71 -9.65 23.65
C GLU A 451 10.75 -8.56 23.38
N ASP A 452 10.92 -8.12 22.13
CA ASP A 452 11.91 -7.12 21.75
C ASP A 452 11.39 -5.70 21.98
N VAL A 453 10.08 -5.49 21.86
CA VAL A 453 9.44 -4.17 21.95
C VAL A 453 8.11 -4.23 22.69
N ASP A 454 7.73 -3.12 23.34
CA ASP A 454 6.51 -3.11 24.14
C ASP A 454 5.25 -2.85 23.32
N THR A 455 5.39 -2.18 22.18
CA THR A 455 4.31 -1.86 21.25
C THR A 455 4.82 -1.73 19.82
N MET A 456 3.91 -2.01 18.88
CA MET A 456 4.11 -1.74 17.46
C MET A 456 3.16 -0.63 16.99
N TYR A 457 3.60 0.17 16.02
CA TYR A 457 2.78 1.16 15.36
C TYR A 457 1.78 0.54 14.37
N ASP A 458 2.20 -0.48 13.61
CA ASP A 458 1.36 -1.25 12.68
C ASP A 458 1.86 -2.71 12.57
N ILE A 459 1.62 -3.39 11.44
CA ILE A 459 1.92 -4.82 11.29
C ILE A 459 3.42 -5.16 11.24
N SER A 460 3.82 -6.23 11.91
CA SER A 460 5.20 -6.73 11.94
C SER A 460 5.39 -8.10 11.27
N ALA A 461 4.40 -8.58 10.52
CA ALA A 461 4.54 -9.80 9.73
C ALA A 461 3.84 -9.67 8.37
N TRP A 462 4.44 -10.27 7.33
CA TRP A 462 4.02 -10.07 5.94
C TRP A 462 4.19 -11.29 5.04
N SER A 463 5.10 -12.21 5.38
CA SER A 463 5.59 -13.35 4.56
C SER A 463 4.72 -13.60 3.31
N LEU A 464 5.19 -13.16 2.14
CA LEU A 464 4.42 -13.37 0.90
C LEU A 464 4.22 -14.85 0.59
N PRO A 465 5.21 -15.74 0.75
CA PRO A 465 5.02 -17.18 0.54
C PRO A 465 3.79 -17.70 1.28
N GLU A 466 3.71 -17.41 2.56
CA GLU A 466 2.66 -17.91 3.44
C GLU A 466 1.32 -17.20 3.21
N LEU A 467 1.33 -15.87 3.08
CA LEU A 467 0.09 -15.10 2.94
C LEU A 467 -0.47 -15.11 1.51
N TRP A 468 0.33 -15.46 0.49
CA TRP A 468 -0.13 -15.61 -0.89
C TRP A 468 -0.24 -17.07 -1.35
N GLY A 469 0.32 -18.02 -0.60
CA GLY A 469 0.13 -19.46 -0.82
C GLY A 469 1.10 -20.09 -1.81
N PHE A 470 2.36 -19.64 -1.84
CA PHE A 470 3.42 -20.26 -2.65
C PHE A 470 4.59 -20.70 -1.78
N GLU A 471 5.29 -21.76 -2.20
CA GLU A 471 6.48 -22.23 -1.47
C GLU A 471 7.71 -21.37 -1.81
N ALA A 472 8.44 -20.95 -0.77
CA ALA A 472 9.76 -20.36 -0.89
C ALA A 472 10.76 -21.07 0.04
N THR A 473 11.49 -22.07 -0.48
CA THR A 473 12.50 -22.75 0.33
C THR A 473 13.76 -21.88 0.44
N ALA A 474 14.10 -21.43 1.64
CA ALA A 474 15.41 -20.84 1.93
C ALA A 474 16.50 -21.91 1.83
N VAL A 475 17.55 -21.63 1.03
CA VAL A 475 18.69 -22.53 0.81
C VAL A 475 19.96 -21.90 1.39
N GLN A 476 20.61 -22.61 2.31
CA GLN A 476 21.76 -22.11 3.05
C GLN A 476 23.09 -22.46 2.39
N ASP A 477 23.20 -23.65 1.76
CA ASP A 477 24.43 -24.06 1.09
C ASP A 477 24.47 -23.62 -0.38
N GLY A 478 25.67 -23.36 -0.89
CA GLY A 478 25.88 -23.11 -2.32
C GLY A 478 25.53 -24.34 -3.17
N PHE A 479 24.88 -24.13 -4.31
CA PHE A 479 24.44 -25.20 -5.21
C PHE A 479 24.67 -24.87 -6.70
N ASP A 480 24.82 -25.92 -7.51
CA ASP A 480 24.96 -25.81 -8.95
C ASP A 480 23.59 -25.88 -9.66
N VAL A 481 23.28 -24.86 -10.46
CA VAL A 481 22.06 -24.84 -11.27
C VAL A 481 22.30 -24.24 -12.66
N THR A 482 21.75 -24.90 -13.69
CA THR A 482 21.68 -24.32 -15.03
C THR A 482 20.36 -23.56 -15.18
N ALA A 483 20.40 -22.24 -15.10
CA ALA A 483 19.22 -21.39 -15.15
C ALA A 483 19.32 -20.27 -16.19
N THR A 484 18.17 -19.73 -16.57
CA THR A 484 18.05 -18.54 -17.45
C THR A 484 17.33 -17.43 -16.72
N LYS A 485 17.71 -16.17 -16.96
CA LYS A 485 17.01 -15.01 -16.42
C LYS A 485 15.54 -15.03 -16.87
N VAL A 486 14.63 -14.82 -15.93
CA VAL A 486 13.22 -14.61 -16.22
C VAL A 486 13.05 -13.18 -16.71
N ASN A 487 12.43 -13.00 -17.87
CA ASN A 487 12.08 -11.66 -18.38
C ASN A 487 10.57 -11.42 -18.30
N GLN A 488 9.78 -12.47 -18.51
CA GLN A 488 8.34 -12.47 -18.40
C GLN A 488 7.90 -13.86 -17.96
N VAL A 489 6.84 -13.91 -17.17
CA VAL A 489 6.22 -15.14 -16.71
C VAL A 489 5.12 -15.57 -17.70
N GLN A 490 4.98 -16.87 -17.93
CA GLN A 490 3.87 -17.39 -18.75
C GLN A 490 2.57 -17.25 -17.98
N ASP A 491 1.50 -16.76 -18.60
CA ASP A 491 0.24 -16.40 -17.93
C ASP A 491 -0.99 -17.09 -18.56
N GLN A 492 -0.77 -18.06 -19.45
CA GLN A 492 -1.84 -18.69 -20.23
C GLN A 492 -2.16 -20.10 -19.72
N GLY A 493 -3.42 -20.31 -19.36
CA GLY A 493 -3.93 -21.61 -18.94
C GLY A 493 -4.11 -22.61 -20.09
N SER A 494 -4.36 -23.87 -19.76
CA SER A 494 -4.56 -24.93 -20.74
C SER A 494 -5.55 -26.00 -20.30
N LEU A 495 -6.15 -26.68 -21.28
CA LEU A 495 -7.02 -27.83 -21.06
C LEU A 495 -6.34 -29.13 -21.50
N THR A 496 -6.48 -30.18 -20.70
CA THR A 496 -6.10 -31.55 -21.07
C THR A 496 -7.31 -32.49 -21.04
N GLY A 497 -7.55 -33.21 -22.14
CA GLY A 497 -8.65 -34.17 -22.28
C GLY A 497 -9.95 -33.58 -22.86
N LYS A 498 -11.09 -34.25 -22.65
CA LYS A 498 -12.39 -33.92 -23.27
C LYS A 498 -13.49 -33.49 -22.29
N GLY A 499 -13.19 -33.47 -20.99
CA GLY A 499 -14.13 -33.21 -19.91
C GLY A 499 -14.81 -34.49 -19.38
N PRO A 500 -15.52 -34.41 -18.23
CA PRO A 500 -15.66 -33.25 -17.34
C PRO A 500 -14.32 -32.75 -16.81
N PHE A 501 -14.20 -31.45 -16.50
CA PHE A 501 -12.95 -30.83 -16.05
C PHE A 501 -13.00 -30.53 -14.56
N LEU A 502 -11.89 -30.78 -13.87
CA LEU A 502 -11.65 -30.41 -12.46
C LEU A 502 -10.99 -29.02 -12.40
N ILE A 503 -11.53 -28.14 -11.58
CA ILE A 503 -10.90 -26.88 -11.19
C ILE A 503 -10.59 -27.02 -9.69
N PRO A 504 -9.31 -27.13 -9.29
CA PRO A 504 -8.95 -27.29 -7.89
C PRO A 504 -9.30 -26.05 -7.08
N ASN A 505 -9.67 -26.22 -5.81
CA ASN A 505 -9.83 -25.09 -4.89
C ASN A 505 -8.47 -24.56 -4.40
N SER A 506 -7.62 -24.09 -5.31
CA SER A 506 -6.21 -23.82 -5.03
C SER A 506 -5.87 -22.34 -4.85
N SER A 507 -6.57 -21.44 -5.55
CA SER A 507 -6.16 -20.03 -5.60
C SER A 507 -7.32 -19.07 -5.91
N VAL A 508 -7.03 -17.76 -5.79
CA VAL A 508 -7.94 -16.70 -6.25
C VAL A 508 -8.33 -16.87 -7.72
N ASN A 509 -7.39 -17.26 -8.59
CA ASN A 509 -7.67 -17.48 -10.02
C ASN A 509 -8.59 -18.67 -10.26
N ALA A 510 -8.49 -19.73 -9.45
CA ALA A 510 -9.40 -20.86 -9.50
C ALA A 510 -10.84 -20.47 -9.15
N ILE A 511 -11.03 -19.73 -8.06
CA ILE A 511 -12.36 -19.24 -7.68
C ILE A 511 -12.91 -18.22 -8.69
N SER A 512 -12.06 -17.32 -9.18
CA SER A 512 -12.42 -16.36 -10.22
C SER A 512 -12.85 -17.05 -11.52
N LEU A 513 -12.18 -18.15 -11.91
CA LEU A 513 -12.60 -18.98 -13.03
C LEU A 513 -13.98 -19.60 -12.78
N VAL A 514 -14.24 -20.15 -11.58
CA VAL A 514 -15.54 -20.72 -11.21
C VAL A 514 -16.65 -19.68 -11.36
N ASN A 515 -16.50 -18.49 -10.76
CA ASN A 515 -17.48 -17.42 -10.86
C ASN A 515 -17.65 -16.93 -12.31
N THR A 516 -16.56 -16.82 -13.07
CA THR A 516 -16.62 -16.47 -14.50
C THR A 516 -17.47 -17.48 -15.29
N LEU A 517 -17.30 -18.78 -15.03
CA LEU A 517 -18.09 -19.83 -15.68
C LEU A 517 -19.57 -19.76 -15.29
N LEU A 518 -19.88 -19.57 -14.01
CA LEU A 518 -21.27 -19.42 -13.54
C LEU A 518 -21.97 -18.21 -14.16
N GLN A 519 -21.27 -17.07 -14.28
CA GLN A 519 -21.77 -15.86 -14.95
C GLN A 519 -21.99 -16.07 -16.46
N GLN A 520 -21.23 -16.96 -17.10
CA GLN A 520 -21.43 -17.38 -18.49
C GLN A 520 -22.55 -18.42 -18.65
N GLY A 521 -23.22 -18.82 -17.57
CA GLY A 521 -24.28 -19.83 -17.59
C GLY A 521 -23.76 -21.27 -17.71
N VAL A 522 -22.47 -21.49 -17.43
CA VAL A 522 -21.88 -22.83 -17.40
C VAL A 522 -22.16 -23.47 -16.03
N SER A 523 -22.74 -24.67 -16.03
CA SER A 523 -22.98 -25.44 -14.79
C SER A 523 -21.64 -25.87 -14.17
N VAL A 524 -21.49 -25.57 -12.89
CA VAL A 524 -20.36 -25.95 -12.05
C VAL A 524 -20.89 -26.65 -10.79
N LYS A 525 -20.22 -27.72 -10.38
CA LYS A 525 -20.50 -28.46 -9.14
C LYS A 525 -19.33 -28.37 -8.18
N ARG A 526 -19.58 -28.39 -6.88
CA ARG A 526 -18.57 -28.42 -5.80
C ARG A 526 -18.68 -29.71 -5.00
N ASP A 527 -17.58 -30.42 -4.76
CA ASP A 527 -17.54 -31.61 -3.89
C ASP A 527 -17.34 -31.23 -2.40
N ALA A 528 -17.30 -32.24 -1.52
CA ALA A 528 -17.14 -32.04 -0.07
C ALA A 528 -15.74 -31.51 0.31
N GLU A 529 -14.72 -31.84 -0.47
CA GLU A 529 -13.35 -31.33 -0.35
C GLU A 529 -13.21 -29.87 -0.85
N GLY A 530 -14.24 -29.38 -1.53
CA GLY A 530 -14.36 -27.99 -2.00
C GLY A 530 -13.89 -27.77 -3.43
N ASN A 531 -13.46 -28.80 -4.15
CA ASN A 531 -13.06 -28.73 -5.55
C ASN A 531 -14.27 -28.55 -6.47
N PHE A 532 -14.01 -27.99 -7.66
CA PHE A 532 -15.07 -27.63 -8.61
C PHE A 532 -14.99 -28.45 -9.89
N TYR A 533 -16.14 -28.70 -10.51
CA TYR A 533 -16.24 -29.52 -11.71
C TYR A 533 -17.21 -28.93 -12.72
N THR A 534 -16.86 -29.01 -14.00
CA THR A 534 -17.80 -28.70 -15.08
C THR A 534 -17.83 -29.80 -16.13
N ALA A 535 -19.04 -30.21 -16.52
CA ALA A 535 -19.27 -31.15 -17.62
C ALA A 535 -19.36 -30.46 -18.99
N ALA A 536 -19.12 -29.15 -19.05
CA ALA A 536 -19.19 -28.38 -20.29
C ALA A 536 -18.11 -28.84 -21.30
N ALA A 537 -18.42 -28.68 -22.58
CA ALA A 537 -17.50 -29.02 -23.65
C ALA A 537 -16.26 -28.09 -23.63
N ALA A 538 -15.11 -28.64 -24.03
CA ALA A 538 -13.82 -27.92 -24.00
C ALA A 538 -13.87 -26.55 -24.71
N ASN A 539 -14.58 -26.45 -25.84
CA ASN A 539 -14.72 -25.22 -26.60
C ASN A 539 -15.55 -24.13 -25.90
N THR A 540 -16.40 -24.51 -24.94
CA THR A 540 -17.16 -23.57 -24.11
C THR A 540 -16.27 -22.94 -23.04
N VAL A 541 -15.39 -23.72 -22.41
CA VAL A 541 -14.58 -23.27 -21.27
C VAL A 541 -13.18 -22.79 -21.65
N SER A 542 -12.68 -23.11 -22.85
CA SER A 542 -11.28 -22.89 -23.23
C SER A 542 -10.81 -21.44 -23.15
N ALA A 543 -11.69 -20.46 -23.41
CA ALA A 543 -11.31 -19.05 -23.36
C ALA A 543 -11.11 -18.59 -21.90
N ALA A 544 -12.04 -18.93 -21.01
CA ALA A 544 -11.96 -18.60 -19.59
C ALA A 544 -10.76 -19.31 -18.93
N VAL A 545 -10.54 -20.60 -19.23
CA VAL A 545 -9.37 -21.34 -18.72
C VAL A 545 -8.07 -20.72 -19.20
N LYS A 546 -7.98 -20.38 -20.49
CA LYS A 546 -6.78 -19.73 -21.03
C LYS A 546 -6.49 -18.41 -20.32
N GLN A 547 -7.51 -17.58 -20.07
CA GLN A 547 -7.38 -16.31 -19.35
C GLN A 547 -7.04 -16.49 -17.86
N SER A 548 -7.51 -17.56 -17.23
CA SER A 548 -7.26 -17.82 -15.81
C SER A 548 -5.81 -18.16 -15.46
N GLY A 549 -5.02 -18.61 -16.44
CA GLY A 549 -3.67 -19.11 -16.22
C GLY A 549 -3.59 -20.58 -15.74
N LEU A 550 -4.71 -21.20 -15.37
CA LEU A 550 -4.76 -22.55 -14.81
C LEU A 550 -4.58 -23.66 -15.85
N HIS A 551 -3.96 -24.77 -15.44
CA HIS A 551 -3.80 -25.97 -16.25
C HIS A 551 -4.72 -27.08 -15.75
N ILE A 552 -5.92 -27.16 -16.30
CA ILE A 552 -6.94 -28.11 -15.81
C ILE A 552 -7.12 -29.33 -16.72
N GLY A 553 -7.32 -30.48 -16.08
CA GLY A 553 -7.45 -31.79 -16.71
C GLY A 553 -8.87 -32.36 -16.62
N SER A 554 -9.11 -33.43 -17.39
CA SER A 554 -10.37 -34.18 -17.28
C SER A 554 -10.38 -35.03 -16.00
N ALA A 555 -11.50 -34.99 -15.26
CA ALA A 555 -11.70 -35.75 -14.03
C ALA A 555 -13.15 -36.26 -13.94
N HIS A 556 -13.36 -37.28 -13.10
CA HIS A 556 -14.70 -37.74 -12.75
C HIS A 556 -15.36 -36.74 -11.78
N ILE A 557 -16.66 -36.47 -11.96
CA ILE A 557 -17.43 -35.66 -11.02
C ILE A 557 -17.89 -36.55 -9.86
N PRO A 558 -17.50 -36.28 -8.61
CA PRO A 558 -17.97 -37.03 -7.44
C PRO A 558 -19.49 -37.05 -7.31
N SER A 559 -20.04 -38.12 -6.75
CA SER A 559 -21.50 -38.31 -6.63
C SER A 559 -22.16 -37.37 -5.62
N ASP A 560 -21.39 -36.90 -4.66
CA ASP A 560 -21.72 -35.93 -3.62
C ASP A 560 -21.55 -34.48 -4.09
N ALA A 561 -20.98 -34.24 -5.28
CA ALA A 561 -20.79 -32.90 -5.80
C ALA A 561 -22.12 -32.18 -6.08
N VAL A 562 -22.29 -31.01 -5.46
CA VAL A 562 -23.51 -30.21 -5.46
C VAL A 562 -23.41 -29.08 -6.49
N GLU A 563 -24.50 -28.85 -7.23
CA GLU A 563 -24.58 -27.75 -8.20
C GLU A 563 -24.56 -26.37 -7.51
N LEU A 564 -23.75 -25.47 -8.07
CA LEU A 564 -23.62 -24.08 -7.65
C LEU A 564 -24.51 -23.15 -8.49
N SER A 565 -24.85 -22.02 -7.90
CA SER A 565 -25.54 -20.90 -8.56
C SER A 565 -24.70 -19.63 -8.43
N ASN A 566 -25.04 -18.61 -9.22
CA ASN A 566 -24.56 -17.26 -8.95
C ASN A 566 -25.08 -16.80 -7.59
N ILE A 567 -24.23 -16.13 -6.82
CA ILE A 567 -24.53 -15.64 -5.47
C ILE A 567 -24.34 -14.13 -5.47
N LYS A 568 -25.35 -13.41 -4.98
CA LYS A 568 -25.28 -11.96 -4.76
C LYS A 568 -24.80 -11.70 -3.34
N VAL A 569 -23.71 -10.96 -3.22
CA VAL A 569 -23.06 -10.68 -1.95
C VAL A 569 -23.26 -9.20 -1.60
N ALA A 570 -23.77 -8.94 -0.40
CA ALA A 570 -23.75 -7.62 0.20
C ALA A 570 -22.57 -7.51 1.19
N ILE A 571 -21.91 -6.34 1.23
CA ILE A 571 -20.90 -6.03 2.25
C ILE A 571 -21.19 -4.66 2.87
N LEU A 572 -21.00 -4.54 4.18
CA LEU A 572 -21.24 -3.27 4.88
C LEU A 572 -20.05 -2.32 4.68
N LYS A 573 -20.35 -1.12 4.15
CA LYS A 573 -19.42 -0.01 4.01
C LYS A 573 -19.33 0.77 5.33
N ASP A 574 -18.13 0.85 5.88
CA ASP A 574 -17.83 1.64 7.10
C ASP A 574 -17.43 3.10 6.81
N GLY A 575 -17.21 3.45 5.54
CA GLY A 575 -17.07 4.80 5.01
C GLY A 575 -15.87 5.63 5.51
N GLY A 576 -15.04 5.10 6.40
CA GLY A 576 -13.94 5.85 7.01
C GLY A 576 -14.09 6.07 8.51
N MET A 577 -15.01 5.37 9.18
CA MET A 577 -15.18 5.45 10.63
C MET A 577 -13.84 5.37 11.37
N ASN A 578 -13.57 6.34 12.26
CA ASN A 578 -12.29 6.47 12.97
C ASN A 578 -11.05 6.60 12.07
N LYS A 579 -11.19 7.18 10.87
CA LYS A 579 -10.12 7.24 9.85
C LYS A 579 -9.64 5.84 9.46
N ALA A 580 -10.55 4.87 9.37
CA ALA A 580 -10.32 3.52 8.88
C ALA A 580 -11.41 3.10 7.88
N GLN A 581 -11.03 2.45 6.78
CA GLN A 581 -11.96 1.73 5.89
C GLN A 581 -11.68 0.23 5.94
N SER A 582 -11.89 -0.35 7.13
CA SER A 582 -11.60 -1.76 7.43
C SER A 582 -12.24 -2.76 6.46
N HIS A 583 -13.43 -2.46 5.92
CA HIS A 583 -14.10 -3.35 4.98
C HIS A 583 -13.45 -3.42 3.58
N ALA A 584 -12.61 -2.44 3.21
CA ALA A 584 -12.13 -2.27 1.84
C ALA A 584 -11.28 -3.46 1.34
N GLY A 585 -10.45 -4.04 2.21
CA GLY A 585 -9.65 -5.20 1.87
C GLY A 585 -10.52 -6.43 1.54
N THR A 586 -11.49 -6.76 2.41
CA THR A 586 -12.45 -7.85 2.16
C THR A 586 -13.29 -7.61 0.91
N LYS A 587 -13.69 -6.36 0.65
CA LYS A 587 -14.37 -5.97 -0.58
C LYS A 587 -13.52 -6.30 -1.82
N LEU A 588 -12.24 -5.92 -1.82
CA LEU A 588 -11.33 -6.20 -2.93
C LEU A 588 -11.07 -7.71 -3.09
N ALA A 589 -10.90 -8.44 -1.99
CA ALA A 589 -10.78 -9.89 -2.01
C ALA A 589 -11.99 -10.55 -2.70
N LEU A 590 -13.22 -10.18 -2.32
CA LEU A 590 -14.45 -10.68 -2.93
C LEU A 590 -14.58 -10.33 -4.41
N LYS A 591 -14.20 -9.09 -4.80
CA LYS A 591 -14.14 -8.69 -6.22
C LYS A 591 -13.14 -9.54 -7.00
N ARG A 592 -11.95 -9.81 -6.45
CA ARG A 592 -10.90 -10.63 -7.08
C ARG A 592 -11.30 -12.09 -7.23
N LEU A 593 -12.06 -12.63 -6.26
CA LEU A 593 -12.70 -13.94 -6.34
C LEU A 593 -13.84 -13.99 -7.38
N GLY A 594 -14.30 -12.84 -7.91
CA GLY A 594 -15.27 -12.76 -8.99
C GLY A 594 -16.74 -12.73 -8.55
N PHE A 595 -17.03 -12.42 -7.28
CA PHE A 595 -18.41 -12.31 -6.79
C PHE A 595 -19.11 -11.03 -7.25
N ASP A 596 -20.43 -11.11 -7.42
CA ASP A 596 -21.31 -9.95 -7.64
C ASP A 596 -21.55 -9.25 -6.30
N LEU A 597 -20.84 -8.13 -6.09
CA LEU A 597 -20.74 -7.45 -4.79
C LEU A 597 -21.47 -6.11 -4.80
N THR A 598 -22.29 -5.88 -3.77
CA THR A 598 -22.90 -4.58 -3.48
C THR A 598 -22.46 -4.07 -2.11
N GLU A 599 -21.89 -2.87 -2.07
CA GLU A 599 -21.63 -2.16 -0.82
C GLU A 599 -22.91 -1.49 -0.31
N LEU A 600 -23.22 -1.66 0.97
CA LEU A 600 -24.38 -1.06 1.63
C LEU A 600 -23.95 -0.27 2.86
N THR A 601 -24.65 0.81 3.20
CA THR A 601 -24.47 1.49 4.49
C THR A 601 -25.38 0.89 5.58
N PRO A 602 -25.08 1.11 6.88
CA PRO A 602 -25.98 0.67 7.96
C PRO A 602 -27.40 1.23 7.83
N ALA A 603 -27.53 2.48 7.37
CA ALA A 603 -28.83 3.11 7.16
C ALA A 603 -29.62 2.43 6.03
N GLU A 604 -28.96 2.06 4.92
CA GLU A 604 -29.63 1.37 3.82
C GLU A 604 -30.13 -0.01 4.20
N VAL A 605 -29.32 -0.78 4.94
CA VAL A 605 -29.75 -2.10 5.44
C VAL A 605 -30.93 -1.94 6.40
N ALA A 606 -30.93 -0.92 7.27
CA ALA A 606 -32.04 -0.64 8.17
C ALA A 606 -33.34 -0.26 7.44
N GLU A 607 -33.24 0.41 6.30
CA GLU A 607 -34.39 0.94 5.54
C GLU A 607 -34.93 -0.02 4.49
N LYS A 608 -34.05 -0.74 3.79
CA LYS A 608 -34.39 -1.57 2.62
C LYS A 608 -34.32 -3.07 2.89
N GLY A 609 -33.63 -3.49 3.95
CA GLY A 609 -33.38 -4.92 4.22
C GLY A 609 -32.37 -5.55 3.26
N LEU A 610 -32.35 -6.89 3.23
CA LEU A 610 -31.36 -7.71 2.50
C LEU A 610 -31.98 -8.75 1.55
N SER A 611 -33.29 -8.67 1.27
CA SER A 611 -34.02 -9.70 0.50
C SER A 611 -33.54 -9.93 -0.94
N ASP A 612 -32.77 -8.99 -1.50
CA ASP A 612 -32.20 -9.07 -2.85
C ASP A 612 -30.85 -9.81 -2.91
N PHE A 613 -30.31 -10.22 -1.75
CA PHE A 613 -29.00 -10.83 -1.59
C PHE A 613 -29.10 -12.26 -1.05
N ASP A 614 -28.03 -13.04 -1.23
CA ASP A 614 -27.92 -14.40 -0.72
C ASP A 614 -26.98 -14.44 0.51
N VAL A 615 -25.96 -13.57 0.51
CA VAL A 615 -24.93 -13.51 1.56
C VAL A 615 -24.70 -12.07 2.00
N PHE A 616 -24.56 -11.85 3.30
CA PHE A 616 -24.16 -10.59 3.90
C PHE A 616 -22.83 -10.76 4.65
N VAL A 617 -21.78 -10.11 4.14
CA VAL A 617 -20.43 -10.13 4.72
C VAL A 617 -20.20 -8.88 5.57
N TYR A 618 -19.59 -9.05 6.73
CA TYR A 618 -19.16 -7.95 7.58
C TYR A 618 -17.72 -8.13 8.06
N SER A 619 -16.89 -7.11 7.85
CA SER A 619 -15.49 -7.08 8.28
C SER A 619 -15.07 -5.69 8.79
N GLY A 620 -16.03 -4.91 9.29
CA GLY A 620 -15.81 -3.55 9.78
C GLY A 620 -15.63 -3.48 11.30
N THR A 621 -15.28 -2.30 11.81
CA THR A 621 -15.24 -2.03 13.26
C THR A 621 -16.60 -2.19 13.93
N GLU A 622 -16.61 -2.78 15.12
CA GLU A 622 -17.78 -2.95 15.98
C GLU A 622 -18.52 -1.62 16.28
N GLY A 623 -17.83 -0.49 16.19
CA GLY A 623 -18.41 0.83 16.41
C GLY A 623 -19.47 1.22 15.37
N LEU A 624 -19.46 0.60 14.19
CA LEU A 624 -20.44 0.85 13.13
C LEU A 624 -21.82 0.26 13.48
N ILE A 625 -21.83 -0.84 14.23
CA ILE A 625 -23.03 -1.55 14.67
C ILE A 625 -23.23 -1.30 16.17
N SER A 626 -23.55 -0.05 16.52
CA SER A 626 -23.77 0.36 17.92
C SER A 626 -25.00 1.26 18.07
N LYS A 627 -25.70 1.11 19.20
CA LYS A 627 -26.81 2.00 19.60
C LYS A 627 -26.34 3.39 20.04
N SER A 628 -25.08 3.53 20.47
CA SER A 628 -24.54 4.80 20.91
C SER A 628 -24.20 5.69 19.72
N GLN A 629 -24.60 6.97 19.76
CA GLN A 629 -24.22 7.92 18.72
C GLN A 629 -22.70 7.97 18.59
N THR A 630 -22.23 7.77 17.37
CA THR A 630 -20.83 7.93 17.02
C THR A 630 -20.41 9.39 17.26
N ARG A 631 -19.12 9.65 17.53
CA ARG A 631 -18.56 11.02 17.62
C ARG A 631 -18.99 11.86 16.40
N ALA A 632 -19.02 13.19 16.52
CA ALA A 632 -19.55 14.07 15.48
C ALA A 632 -19.01 13.78 14.06
N GLY A 633 -17.71 13.46 13.93
CA GLY A 633 -17.06 13.12 12.64
C GLY A 633 -17.30 11.71 12.11
N ASN A 634 -18.09 10.88 12.79
CA ASN A 634 -18.46 9.52 12.35
C ASN A 634 -19.96 9.40 12.04
N LYS A 635 -20.75 10.46 12.28
CA LYS A 635 -22.21 10.43 12.23
C LYS A 635 -22.74 10.07 10.84
N GLU A 636 -22.02 10.45 9.79
CA GLU A 636 -22.42 10.16 8.40
C GLU A 636 -22.26 8.68 8.01
N PHE A 637 -21.42 7.92 8.72
CA PHE A 637 -21.14 6.53 8.41
C PHE A 637 -22.04 5.54 9.17
N GLY A 638 -22.47 5.92 10.38
CA GLY A 638 -23.28 5.07 11.26
C GLY A 638 -24.80 5.28 11.11
N PHE A 639 -25.54 4.76 12.10
CA PHE A 639 -26.98 4.98 12.20
C PHE A 639 -27.32 6.46 12.46
N GLN A 640 -28.30 6.98 11.73
CA GLN A 640 -28.78 8.36 11.82
C GLN A 640 -29.73 8.58 13.01
N ASN A 641 -30.36 7.52 13.49
CA ASN A 641 -31.18 7.53 14.72
C ASN A 641 -31.20 6.15 15.40
N PRO A 642 -31.51 6.06 16.71
CA PRO A 642 -31.49 4.79 17.44
C PRO A 642 -32.44 3.70 16.88
N GLY A 643 -33.55 4.09 16.26
CA GLY A 643 -34.51 3.14 15.67
C GLY A 643 -33.98 2.41 14.44
N GLN A 644 -32.99 2.98 13.74
CA GLN A 644 -32.34 2.29 12.63
C GLN A 644 -31.52 1.09 13.11
N PHE A 645 -30.94 1.10 14.31
CA PHE A 645 -30.28 -0.10 14.86
C PHE A 645 -31.28 -1.24 15.02
N ASP A 646 -32.43 -0.97 15.62
CA ASP A 646 -33.43 -2.01 15.88
C ASP A 646 -34.02 -2.56 14.56
N SER A 647 -34.21 -1.68 13.56
CA SER A 647 -34.66 -2.07 12.21
C SER A 647 -33.58 -2.88 11.46
N PHE A 648 -32.33 -2.45 11.54
CA PHE A 648 -31.18 -3.17 10.98
C PHE A 648 -31.08 -4.59 11.54
N LYS A 649 -31.17 -4.72 12.86
CA LYS A 649 -31.16 -6.02 13.53
C LYS A 649 -32.32 -6.90 13.06
N ALA A 650 -33.54 -6.37 13.04
CA ALA A 650 -34.72 -7.12 12.59
C ALA A 650 -34.57 -7.60 11.13
N ASN A 651 -34.03 -6.77 10.24
CA ASN A 651 -33.80 -7.13 8.85
C ASN A 651 -32.75 -8.23 8.68
N ILE A 652 -31.72 -8.29 9.55
CA ILE A 652 -30.76 -9.40 9.55
C ILE A 652 -31.40 -10.69 10.06
N ASP A 653 -32.18 -10.61 11.15
CA ASP A 653 -32.90 -11.78 11.68
C ASP A 653 -33.88 -12.37 10.65
N GLU A 654 -34.61 -11.52 9.92
CA GLU A 654 -35.49 -11.92 8.80
C GLU A 654 -34.68 -12.53 7.65
N PHE A 655 -33.59 -11.89 7.23
CA PHE A 655 -32.70 -12.39 6.18
C PHE A 655 -32.16 -13.79 6.47
N LEU A 656 -31.72 -14.06 7.70
CA LEU A 656 -31.26 -15.40 8.11
C LEU A 656 -32.41 -16.42 8.15
N THR A 657 -33.61 -15.99 8.58
CA THR A 657 -34.81 -16.86 8.60
C THR A 657 -35.23 -17.28 7.19
N ASP A 658 -35.01 -16.40 6.21
CA ASP A 658 -35.32 -16.63 4.80
C ASP A 658 -34.21 -17.42 4.05
N GLY A 659 -33.17 -17.88 4.76
CA GLY A 659 -32.09 -18.70 4.23
C GLY A 659 -30.87 -17.91 3.73
N GLY A 660 -30.80 -16.62 4.04
CA GLY A 660 -29.61 -15.81 3.83
C GLY A 660 -28.48 -16.20 4.80
N LYS A 661 -27.24 -15.83 4.46
CA LYS A 661 -26.05 -16.15 5.26
C LYS A 661 -25.33 -14.93 5.77
N TYR A 662 -24.85 -14.99 7.01
CA TYR A 662 -24.06 -13.93 7.61
C TYR A 662 -22.62 -14.41 7.86
N ILE A 663 -21.64 -13.67 7.34
CA ILE A 663 -20.21 -13.97 7.51
C ILE A 663 -19.54 -12.79 8.21
N ALA A 664 -19.00 -13.02 9.41
CA ALA A 664 -18.19 -12.05 10.14
C ALA A 664 -16.71 -12.37 10.02
N VAL A 665 -15.88 -11.36 9.74
CA VAL A 665 -14.43 -11.50 9.59
C VAL A 665 -13.71 -10.54 10.54
N GLY A 666 -12.79 -11.07 11.33
CA GLY A 666 -11.96 -10.31 12.26
C GLY A 666 -12.68 -9.88 13.55
N ALA A 667 -11.95 -9.15 14.39
CA ALA A 667 -12.39 -8.81 15.75
C ALA A 667 -13.63 -7.90 15.78
N GLY A 668 -13.65 -6.86 14.94
CA GLY A 668 -14.75 -5.89 14.90
C GLY A 668 -16.07 -6.53 14.50
N ALA A 669 -16.05 -7.38 13.47
CA ALA A 669 -17.22 -8.09 13.02
C ALA A 669 -17.71 -9.12 14.03
N SER A 670 -16.80 -9.86 14.66
CA SER A 670 -17.14 -10.83 15.72
C SER A 670 -17.85 -10.15 16.90
N LEU A 671 -17.33 -9.01 17.38
CA LEU A 671 -17.97 -8.23 18.46
C LEU A 671 -19.35 -7.66 18.05
N ALA A 672 -19.51 -7.25 16.80
CA ALA A 672 -20.80 -6.81 16.30
C ALA A 672 -21.81 -7.96 16.18
N THR A 673 -21.36 -9.15 15.79
CA THR A 673 -22.18 -10.37 15.72
C THR A 673 -22.79 -10.66 17.10
N LYS A 674 -21.99 -10.54 18.16
CA LYS A 674 -22.46 -10.62 19.55
C LYS A 674 -23.48 -9.52 19.88
N THR A 675 -23.22 -8.29 19.45
CA THR A 675 -24.11 -7.14 19.68
C THR A 675 -25.46 -7.29 18.99
N LEU A 676 -25.49 -7.92 17.81
CA LEU A 676 -26.70 -8.26 17.08
C LEU A 676 -27.45 -9.44 17.73
N GLY A 677 -26.80 -10.22 18.59
CA GLY A 677 -27.39 -11.41 19.22
C GLY A 677 -27.48 -12.59 18.25
N LEU A 678 -26.57 -12.64 17.29
CA LEU A 678 -26.47 -13.73 16.32
C LEU A 678 -25.67 -14.94 16.84
N THR A 679 -24.97 -14.77 17.97
CA THR A 679 -24.14 -15.81 18.60
C THR A 679 -24.22 -15.73 20.13
N ASP A 680 -24.18 -16.87 20.80
CA ASP A 680 -24.02 -16.97 22.25
C ASP A 680 -22.56 -17.19 22.72
N ASP A 681 -21.63 -17.37 21.78
CA ASP A 681 -20.18 -17.44 22.02
C ASP A 681 -19.62 -16.26 22.80
N LYS A 682 -18.58 -16.55 23.58
CA LYS A 682 -17.74 -15.51 24.18
C LYS A 682 -16.63 -15.15 23.20
N ILE A 683 -16.70 -13.91 22.70
CA ILE A 683 -15.68 -13.32 21.82
C ILE A 683 -14.53 -12.79 22.69
N VAL A 684 -13.33 -13.35 22.54
CA VAL A 684 -12.13 -12.89 23.23
C VAL A 684 -11.22 -12.19 22.23
N VAL A 685 -10.80 -10.96 22.55
CA VAL A 685 -10.04 -10.10 21.64
C VAL A 685 -8.77 -9.63 22.32
N ALA A 686 -7.64 -9.74 21.62
CA ALA A 686 -6.33 -9.27 22.05
C ALA A 686 -6.21 -7.74 21.97
N SER A 687 -5.04 -7.21 22.36
CA SER A 687 -4.74 -5.78 22.26
C SER A 687 -4.79 -5.30 20.81
N TYR A 688 -5.11 -4.01 20.62
CA TYR A 688 -5.27 -3.42 19.29
C TYR A 688 -3.98 -3.37 18.46
N ASN A 689 -2.82 -3.43 19.13
CA ASN A 689 -1.49 -3.44 18.51
C ASN A 689 -0.96 -4.86 18.28
N SER A 690 -1.70 -5.91 18.68
CA SER A 690 -1.30 -7.29 18.44
C SER A 690 -1.62 -7.72 17.01
N ASN A 691 -0.67 -8.34 16.32
CA ASN A 691 -0.81 -8.80 14.95
C ASN A 691 0.28 -9.81 14.59
N GLY A 692 0.06 -10.61 13.54
CA GLY A 692 1.08 -11.51 13.05
C GLY A 692 0.55 -12.71 12.26
N ILE A 693 1.42 -13.70 12.12
CA ILE A 693 1.16 -14.98 11.45
C ILE A 693 1.15 -16.08 12.52
N ALA A 694 0.16 -16.96 12.44
CA ALA A 694 -0.04 -18.05 13.40
C ALA A 694 -0.39 -19.35 12.68
N LYS A 695 0.04 -20.49 13.21
CA LYS A 695 -0.40 -21.83 12.80
C LYS A 695 -1.84 -22.08 13.22
N VAL A 696 -2.60 -22.67 12.32
CA VAL A 696 -4.03 -22.92 12.50
C VAL A 696 -4.33 -24.36 12.09
N ASP A 697 -4.97 -25.08 13.00
CA ASP A 697 -5.48 -26.42 12.79
C ASP A 697 -6.81 -26.32 12.04
N TYR A 698 -6.78 -26.38 10.71
CA TYR A 698 -7.97 -26.38 9.87
C TYR A 698 -8.56 -27.80 9.72
N ASP A 699 -9.89 -27.93 9.78
CA ASP A 699 -10.58 -29.21 9.54
C ASP A 699 -10.39 -29.76 8.11
N GLY A 700 -10.06 -28.89 7.15
CA GLY A 700 -9.84 -29.23 5.76
C GLY A 700 -11.11 -29.50 4.94
N THR A 701 -12.29 -29.18 5.49
CA THR A 701 -13.60 -29.36 4.84
C THR A 701 -14.49 -28.12 5.02
N GLY A 702 -15.57 -28.00 4.27
CA GLY A 702 -16.54 -26.91 4.45
C GLY A 702 -15.92 -25.53 4.22
N VAL A 703 -16.01 -24.65 5.23
CA VAL A 703 -15.36 -23.32 5.29
C VAL A 703 -13.84 -23.40 5.09
N THR A 704 -13.21 -24.47 5.56
CA THR A 704 -11.76 -24.66 5.53
C THR A 704 -11.31 -25.66 4.47
N GLY A 705 -12.18 -25.97 3.50
CA GLY A 705 -11.86 -26.82 2.36
C GLY A 705 -10.64 -26.33 1.59
N GLY A 706 -9.65 -27.20 1.42
CA GLY A 706 -8.37 -26.88 0.77
C GLY A 706 -7.33 -26.20 1.66
N TYR A 707 -7.51 -26.24 2.98
CA TYR A 707 -6.50 -25.92 3.99
C TYR A 707 -6.15 -27.16 4.82
N SER A 708 -4.96 -27.19 5.43
CA SER A 708 -4.46 -28.34 6.20
C SER A 708 -4.17 -28.01 7.67
N GLN A 709 -3.89 -29.02 8.50
CA GLN A 709 -3.68 -28.85 9.95
C GLN A 709 -2.40 -28.10 10.35
N ASP A 710 -1.55 -27.70 9.39
CA ASP A 710 -0.32 -26.93 9.67
C ASP A 710 -0.29 -25.62 8.87
N ASP A 711 -1.39 -25.26 8.20
CA ASP A 711 -1.46 -24.05 7.40
C ASP A 711 -1.49 -22.80 8.30
N LEU A 712 -1.03 -21.69 7.75
CA LEU A 712 -0.93 -20.43 8.47
C LEU A 712 -2.20 -19.58 8.32
N GLY A 713 -2.43 -18.75 9.32
CA GLY A 713 -3.44 -17.71 9.37
C GLY A 713 -2.80 -16.36 9.68
N PHE A 714 -3.48 -15.29 9.30
CA PHE A 714 -3.08 -13.92 9.62
C PHE A 714 -4.04 -13.33 10.64
N VAL A 715 -3.49 -12.66 11.65
CA VAL A 715 -4.26 -12.04 12.74
C VAL A 715 -3.92 -10.57 12.88
N TYR A 716 -4.93 -9.74 13.13
CA TYR A 716 -4.79 -8.33 13.48
C TYR A 716 -5.83 -8.01 14.54
N ARG A 717 -5.41 -7.47 15.69
CA ARG A 717 -6.20 -7.49 16.92
C ARG A 717 -6.81 -8.89 17.14
N PRO A 718 -5.98 -9.95 17.27
CA PRO A 718 -6.40 -11.35 17.26
C PRO A 718 -7.65 -11.64 18.07
N VAL A 719 -8.52 -12.49 17.53
CA VAL A 719 -9.78 -12.90 18.17
C VAL A 719 -9.91 -14.42 18.15
N TRP A 720 -10.46 -14.97 19.23
CA TRP A 720 -10.83 -16.38 19.35
C TRP A 720 -12.14 -16.52 20.12
N TYR A 721 -12.72 -17.72 20.03
CA TYR A 721 -14.05 -18.02 20.52
C TYR A 721 -13.99 -19.03 21.67
N GLU A 722 -14.82 -18.79 22.68
CA GLU A 722 -15.02 -19.68 23.83
C GLU A 722 -16.51 -19.95 24.02
N ASN A 723 -16.86 -21.08 24.65
CA ASN A 723 -18.22 -21.60 24.81
C ASN A 723 -18.87 -22.14 23.53
N THR A 724 -18.06 -22.59 22.58
CA THR A 724 -18.46 -23.07 21.24
C THR A 724 -19.06 -24.49 21.25
N ASP A 725 -19.63 -24.96 22.36
CA ASP A 725 -20.10 -26.35 22.52
C ASP A 725 -21.31 -26.65 21.62
N ASN A 726 -22.06 -25.62 21.24
CA ASN A 726 -23.21 -25.66 20.33
C ASN A 726 -22.88 -25.30 18.89
N ASP A 727 -21.60 -25.16 18.56
CA ASP A 727 -21.16 -24.72 17.24
C ASP A 727 -20.32 -25.78 16.53
N HIS A 728 -20.10 -25.58 15.23
CA HIS A 728 -19.08 -26.31 14.50
C HIS A 728 -17.79 -25.49 14.49
N VAL A 729 -16.78 -25.95 15.23
CA VAL A 729 -15.43 -25.38 15.21
C VAL A 729 -14.74 -25.87 13.94
N ALA A 730 -14.63 -25.01 12.92
CA ALA A 730 -14.02 -25.36 11.64
C ALA A 730 -12.49 -25.21 11.62
N ALA A 731 -11.95 -24.41 12.56
CA ALA A 731 -10.53 -24.28 12.81
C ALA A 731 -10.23 -23.78 14.24
N ALA A 732 -9.06 -24.15 14.76
CA ALA A 732 -8.49 -23.63 16.00
C ALA A 732 -7.05 -23.16 15.78
N PHE A 733 -6.54 -22.26 16.62
CA PHE A 733 -5.09 -22.07 16.69
C PHE A 733 -4.43 -23.38 17.13
N ASP A 734 -3.27 -23.70 16.58
CA ASP A 734 -2.50 -24.92 16.92
C ASP A 734 -2.31 -25.02 18.45
N ASP A 735 -2.48 -26.24 19.00
CA ASP A 735 -2.33 -26.53 20.43
C ASP A 735 -0.87 -26.64 20.88
N ASN A 736 0.09 -26.26 20.04
CA ASN A 736 1.49 -26.05 20.39
C ASN A 736 1.71 -24.62 20.91
N ALA A 737 2.55 -24.48 21.95
CA ALA A 737 2.94 -23.17 22.47
C ALA A 737 3.70 -22.31 21.44
N GLU A 738 4.29 -22.92 20.41
CA GLU A 738 4.99 -22.26 19.30
C GLU A 738 4.08 -22.01 18.07
N PHE A 739 2.76 -21.91 18.27
CA PHE A 739 1.82 -21.63 17.17
C PHE A 739 2.01 -20.23 16.56
N PHE A 740 2.48 -19.26 17.35
CA PHE A 740 2.74 -17.91 16.86
C PHE A 740 4.10 -17.88 16.14
N VAL A 741 4.09 -17.54 14.85
CA VAL A 741 5.25 -17.70 13.95
C VAL A 741 6.05 -16.40 13.83
N ALA A 742 5.36 -15.30 13.55
CA ALA A 742 5.98 -13.99 13.33
C ALA A 742 5.01 -12.86 13.66
N GLY A 743 5.55 -11.72 14.10
CA GLY A 743 4.80 -10.50 14.39
C GLY A 743 4.96 -10.05 15.85
N HIS A 744 3.93 -9.43 16.40
CA HIS A 744 3.91 -8.94 17.79
C HIS A 744 2.58 -9.31 18.43
N TRP A 745 2.56 -10.25 19.38
CA TRP A 745 1.35 -10.65 20.10
C TRP A 745 1.63 -11.06 21.55
N LYS A 746 1.61 -10.05 22.43
CA LYS A 746 1.70 -10.27 23.88
C LYS A 746 0.60 -11.21 24.40
N ASN A 747 1.02 -12.22 25.16
CA ASN A 747 0.16 -13.25 25.74
C ASN A 747 -0.61 -14.09 24.71
N SER A 748 -0.03 -14.33 23.53
CA SER A 748 -0.57 -15.21 22.48
C SER A 748 -0.96 -16.61 23.00
N VAL A 749 -0.22 -17.14 23.99
CA VAL A 749 -0.51 -18.42 24.67
C VAL A 749 -1.95 -18.57 25.18
N ASN A 750 -2.67 -17.48 25.44
CA ASN A 750 -4.08 -17.55 25.85
C ASN A 750 -5.03 -18.03 24.73
N ALA A 751 -4.60 -17.95 23.46
CA ALA A 751 -5.33 -18.38 22.28
C ALA A 751 -4.93 -19.79 21.80
N GLN A 752 -3.90 -20.41 22.39
CA GLN A 752 -3.45 -21.76 22.06
C GLN A 752 -4.61 -22.77 22.14
N GLY A 753 -4.79 -23.58 21.08
CA GLY A 753 -5.85 -24.57 20.99
C GLY A 753 -7.28 -24.00 20.98
N LYS A 754 -7.46 -22.68 20.85
CA LYS A 754 -8.78 -22.03 20.88
C LYS A 754 -9.37 -21.94 19.49
N ALA A 755 -10.69 -22.08 19.42
CA ALA A 755 -11.45 -21.93 18.19
C ALA A 755 -11.22 -20.54 17.58
N VAL A 756 -10.89 -20.52 16.30
CA VAL A 756 -10.64 -19.29 15.51
C VAL A 756 -11.56 -19.20 14.30
N ILE A 757 -12.22 -20.29 13.90
CA ILE A 757 -13.32 -20.25 12.93
C ILE A 757 -14.45 -21.11 13.47
N VAL A 758 -15.64 -20.52 13.60
CA VAL A 758 -16.84 -21.20 14.11
C VAL A 758 -18.04 -20.94 13.21
N LYS A 759 -18.94 -21.92 13.15
CA LYS A 759 -20.23 -21.82 12.46
C LYS A 759 -21.33 -22.21 13.44
N GLU A 760 -22.30 -21.31 13.63
CA GLU A 760 -23.46 -21.56 14.50
C GLU A 760 -24.28 -22.74 13.96
N GLN A 761 -24.80 -23.60 14.84
CA GLN A 761 -25.63 -24.73 14.42
C GLN A 761 -27.10 -24.37 14.16
N ASP A 762 -27.60 -23.31 14.79
CA ASP A 762 -29.02 -22.93 14.72
C ASP A 762 -29.32 -21.89 13.62
N LYS A 763 -28.28 -21.22 13.10
CA LYS A 763 -28.36 -20.15 12.08
C LYS A 763 -27.19 -20.25 11.12
N ASP A 764 -27.36 -19.76 9.89
CA ASP A 764 -26.25 -19.70 8.91
C ASP A 764 -25.36 -18.47 9.16
N VAL A 765 -24.64 -18.52 10.28
CA VAL A 765 -23.73 -17.50 10.79
C VAL A 765 -22.35 -18.13 10.91
N THR A 766 -21.39 -17.59 10.17
CA THR A 766 -19.97 -18.00 10.25
C THR A 766 -19.13 -16.85 10.79
N MET A 767 -18.35 -17.11 11.83
CA MET A 767 -17.37 -16.17 12.37
C MET A 767 -15.95 -16.66 12.07
N ILE A 768 -15.20 -15.84 11.34
CA ILE A 768 -13.79 -16.06 10.98
C ILE A 768 -12.96 -15.08 11.81
N GLY A 769 -12.23 -15.60 12.78
CA GLY A 769 -11.38 -14.80 13.65
C GLY A 769 -10.06 -14.35 13.01
N LEU A 770 -9.69 -14.97 11.89
CA LEU A 770 -8.60 -14.57 11.03
C LEU A 770 -8.97 -13.37 10.17
N GLU A 771 -7.96 -12.62 9.74
CA GLU A 771 -8.11 -11.43 8.89
C GLU A 771 -7.97 -11.81 7.41
N ALA A 772 -8.93 -12.61 6.94
CA ALA A 772 -8.92 -13.23 5.62
C ALA A 772 -8.96 -12.24 4.45
N GLY A 773 -9.40 -11.00 4.67
CA GLY A 773 -9.43 -9.94 3.64
C GLY A 773 -8.48 -8.78 3.94
N PHE A 774 -7.53 -8.94 4.85
CA PHE A 774 -6.75 -7.83 5.40
C PHE A 774 -6.07 -6.99 4.31
N ARG A 775 -6.56 -5.76 4.10
CA ARG A 775 -5.99 -4.77 3.16
C ARG A 775 -5.66 -5.32 1.76
N ASP A 776 -6.41 -6.32 1.28
CA ASP A 776 -6.17 -7.04 0.01
C ASP A 776 -4.80 -7.76 -0.08
N HIS A 777 -4.23 -8.12 1.08
CA HIS A 777 -2.90 -8.72 1.20
C HIS A 777 -2.91 -10.25 1.32
N THR A 778 -3.85 -10.81 2.08
CA THR A 778 -3.85 -12.22 2.50
C THR A 778 -4.48 -13.18 1.46
N ASP A 779 -4.01 -13.10 0.22
CA ASP A 779 -4.46 -13.88 -0.95
C ASP A 779 -4.77 -15.36 -0.66
N TYR A 780 -3.91 -16.04 0.11
CA TYR A 780 -4.07 -17.45 0.45
C TYR A 780 -5.34 -17.69 1.25
N LEU A 781 -5.71 -16.76 2.12
CA LEU A 781 -6.86 -16.83 3.03
C LEU A 781 -8.17 -16.42 2.37
N PHE A 782 -8.14 -15.84 1.16
CA PHE A 782 -9.35 -15.38 0.47
C PHE A 782 -10.32 -16.54 0.21
N ARG A 783 -9.81 -17.77 0.08
CA ARG A 783 -10.67 -18.95 -0.13
C ARG A 783 -11.55 -19.25 1.09
N LEU A 784 -11.18 -18.83 2.32
CA LEU A 784 -12.08 -18.91 3.48
C LEU A 784 -13.39 -18.15 3.23
N LEU A 785 -13.33 -16.99 2.55
CA LEU A 785 -14.51 -16.22 2.17
C LEU A 785 -15.35 -16.97 1.12
N SER A 786 -14.71 -17.46 0.04
CA SER A 786 -15.44 -18.19 -1.01
C SER A 786 -16.02 -19.51 -0.52
N ASN A 787 -15.31 -20.21 0.36
CA ASN A 787 -15.76 -21.45 0.95
C ASN A 787 -17.00 -21.20 1.82
N SER A 788 -16.96 -20.18 2.68
CA SER A 788 -18.11 -19.76 3.50
C SER A 788 -19.33 -19.37 2.64
N ILE A 789 -19.09 -18.73 1.49
CA ILE A 789 -20.15 -18.35 0.55
C ILE A 789 -20.78 -19.59 -0.12
N PHE A 790 -19.95 -20.50 -0.64
CA PHE A 790 -20.40 -21.66 -1.42
C PHE A 790 -20.84 -22.87 -0.59
N GLU A 791 -20.39 -23.00 0.66
CA GLU A 791 -20.81 -24.06 1.59
C GLU A 791 -22.31 -23.98 1.82
N LYS A 792 -23.04 -25.09 1.72
CA LYS A 792 -24.51 -25.12 1.86
C LYS A 792 -24.96 -25.62 3.20
#